data_AF-A0A165GHR2-F1
#
_entry.id   AF-A0A165GHR2-F1
#
_cell.length_a   1.000
_cell.length_b   1.000
_cell.length_c   1.000
_cell.angle_alpha   90.00
_cell.angle_beta   90.00
_cell.angle_gamma   90.00
#
_symmetry.space_group_name_H-M   'P 1'
#
loop_
_entity.id
_entity.type
_entity.pdbx_description
1 polymer ?
#
loop_
_entity_poly.entity_id
_entity_poly.type
_entity_poly.pdbx_seq_one_letter_code
_entity_poly.pdbx_strand_id
1 'polypeptide(L)'
;MPFAAAEQVHARMHEGARIRPATLNALLDGLIAAKAGPSNGELSVMGTSQIFARSTARIEAEFPNLADGTRTAIEIMRSARRTRNNRDGKMYDKIIEACLLQGEIVVGCMLFALIVRDWQVRRAIKPKMGSANTQPHGDPAIDGMPLQEAHINAARAIGLDNWYYHIPRPNQNTLQKLLSYMIFPGATKSASFSPRPGWKPPDVRQVVEMKRGIFILAQLLDDRQLDMNSLVPLIKVMSNVPRTPTVRISTLVGGLPAQYEVSDYCHETLWKFSQTLPDHQVTPSPRAPSMIAPVGVRVYNCLINYVLLHRMDVDAAHRLLEHMCVQRKPQLQPDIVTFNTLLRRGSLLRRNDIVEKAMALLKTIQVKDPELRAIVESWSSSSASHPPKNPWRVTRYHGADEENHRRENARSSRSTSRSGRAPSPAAAPAASVSTLDIAVYNASSTSVTAPAPPATLTSRPATDSEQISAPPHAFAHALEKLAIDKFEFPQSMDLSTLQPPDAFTLSSYITYWVSTNQIDRAIDFICMLLPQLTSVAQEGDVRTSIRARLGSARTQGAKLGSYFFSAAINALRKSGRIGLAERVWYLARLSEEASWNRDPAVSGGVKPWCLDITAYTAMLQCYAVESKKGVTLSFQSGKVFVAGWAFFNWNSETTVSWQQYTADAGAEEAQGSSRWTPTSRKRLVAAREMGQLLVQSMRTRAARIWRLFQGTREKIRPDLPVPDARFFNAMLDIYGRTPHMPPRKQRSSRGRVQNNYRRLTRLHAMNCPLARSHDPTLVEIAEEMAKYGYELPLGLRHSVIGRRISFGRPQPKPVRPRRFPIHRHRGFRAFALDVSKDRGLPIAREPKRWRGVIGDDWSLRFDRQRTATL
;
A
#
# COMPACT_ATOMS: atom_id res chain seq x y z
N MET A 1 23.97 -9.68 -43.26
CA MET A 1 23.20 -8.85 -44.22
C MET A 1 22.69 -7.51 -43.66
N PRO A 2 22.00 -7.41 -42.50
CA PRO A 2 21.37 -6.13 -42.09
C PRO A 2 22.38 -5.01 -41.81
N PHE A 3 23.57 -5.32 -41.28
CA PHE A 3 24.63 -4.34 -41.03
C PHE A 3 25.20 -3.74 -42.32
N ALA A 4 25.50 -4.54 -43.35
CA ALA A 4 25.96 -4.02 -44.63
C ALA A 4 24.91 -3.11 -45.31
N ALA A 5 23.62 -3.49 -45.23
CA ALA A 5 22.53 -2.64 -45.70
C ALA A 5 22.45 -1.33 -44.91
N ALA A 6 22.72 -1.36 -43.60
CA ALA A 6 22.80 -0.17 -42.76
C ALA A 6 23.92 0.78 -43.19
N GLU A 7 25.10 0.24 -43.53
CA GLU A 7 26.23 1.05 -44.02
C GLU A 7 25.89 1.76 -45.33
N GLN A 8 25.31 1.03 -46.30
CA GLN A 8 24.91 1.59 -47.58
C GLN A 8 23.83 2.66 -47.43
N VAL A 9 22.82 2.42 -46.59
CA VAL A 9 21.76 3.40 -46.32
C VAL A 9 22.32 4.65 -45.65
N HIS A 10 23.24 4.49 -44.70
CA HIS A 10 23.90 5.61 -44.04
C HIS A 10 24.74 6.44 -45.01
N ALA A 11 25.56 5.82 -45.86
CA ALA A 11 26.36 6.51 -46.87
C ALA A 11 25.48 7.32 -47.83
N ARG A 12 24.43 6.68 -48.37
CA ARG A 12 23.45 7.35 -49.25
C ARG A 12 22.75 8.53 -48.59
N MET A 13 22.44 8.45 -47.29
CA MET A 13 21.86 9.60 -46.58
C MET A 13 22.81 10.79 -46.52
N HIS A 14 24.12 10.57 -46.31
CA HIS A 14 25.12 11.65 -46.28
C HIS A 14 25.38 12.25 -47.66
N GLU A 15 25.21 11.46 -48.73
CA GLU A 15 25.17 11.94 -50.12
C GLU A 15 23.89 12.73 -50.45
N GLY A 16 22.96 12.88 -49.49
CA GLY A 16 21.71 13.62 -49.66
C GLY A 16 20.55 12.80 -50.22
N ALA A 17 20.69 11.49 -50.39
CA ALA A 17 19.61 10.63 -50.87
C ALA A 17 18.47 10.54 -49.84
N ARG A 18 17.22 10.62 -50.34
CA ARG A 18 16.02 10.42 -49.53
C ARG A 18 15.65 8.95 -49.49
N ILE A 19 15.65 8.38 -48.30
CA ILE A 19 15.31 6.97 -48.06
C ILE A 19 13.82 6.87 -47.70
N ARG A 20 13.12 5.92 -48.31
CA ARG A 20 11.71 5.66 -48.02
C ARG A 20 11.55 5.18 -46.57
N PRO A 21 10.57 5.68 -45.80
CA PRO A 21 10.34 5.25 -44.42
C PRO A 21 10.10 3.74 -44.27
N ALA A 22 9.48 3.09 -45.26
CA ALA A 22 9.28 1.65 -45.25
C ALA A 22 10.61 0.87 -45.28
N THR A 23 11.57 1.31 -46.10
CA THR A 23 12.91 0.72 -46.18
C THR A 23 13.66 0.89 -44.86
N LEU A 24 13.58 2.08 -44.26
CA LEU A 24 14.22 2.37 -42.99
C LEU A 24 13.60 1.54 -41.86
N ASN A 25 12.27 1.38 -41.85
CA ASN A 25 11.56 0.51 -40.91
C ASN A 25 11.98 -0.97 -41.04
N ALA A 26 12.02 -1.50 -42.26
CA ALA A 26 12.41 -2.89 -42.50
C ALA A 26 13.88 -3.16 -42.11
N LEU A 27 14.75 -2.18 -42.37
CA LEU A 27 16.14 -2.22 -41.94
C LEU A 27 16.27 -2.25 -40.41
N LEU A 28 15.52 -1.40 -39.71
CA LEU A 28 15.48 -1.39 -38.24
C LEU A 28 14.97 -2.72 -37.68
N ASP A 29 13.94 -3.31 -38.29
CA ASP A 29 13.46 -4.65 -37.90
C ASP A 29 14.56 -5.70 -38.07
N GLY A 30 15.28 -5.66 -39.19
CA GLY A 30 16.41 -6.55 -39.45
C GLY A 30 17.56 -6.37 -38.46
N LEU A 31 17.89 -5.13 -38.08
CA LEU A 31 18.95 -4.82 -37.12
C LEU A 31 18.58 -5.21 -35.68
N ILE A 32 17.33 -4.98 -35.26
CA ILE A 32 16.85 -5.35 -33.93
C ILE A 32 16.71 -6.88 -33.81
N ALA A 33 16.27 -7.54 -34.88
CA ALA A 33 16.11 -9.00 -34.90
C ALA A 33 17.44 -9.76 -35.03
N ALA A 34 18.48 -9.12 -35.58
CA ALA A 34 19.82 -9.70 -35.63
C ALA A 34 20.32 -9.89 -34.19
N LYS A 35 20.14 -11.12 -33.67
CA LYS A 35 20.65 -11.54 -32.36
C LYS A 35 22.11 -11.11 -32.25
N ALA A 36 22.45 -10.48 -31.13
CA ALA A 36 23.81 -10.55 -30.61
C ALA A 36 24.10 -12.05 -30.41
N GLY A 37 24.71 -12.70 -31.42
CA GLY A 37 25.37 -13.97 -31.18
C GLY A 37 26.36 -13.76 -30.04
N PRO A 38 26.66 -14.78 -29.22
CA PRO A 38 27.89 -14.72 -28.44
C PRO A 38 28.99 -14.40 -29.44
N SER A 39 29.74 -13.33 -29.19
CA SER A 39 30.96 -13.03 -29.93
C SER A 39 31.94 -14.17 -29.67
N ASN A 40 31.73 -15.30 -30.32
CA ASN A 40 32.75 -16.32 -30.47
C ASN A 40 33.86 -15.62 -31.26
N GLY A 41 35.06 -15.63 -30.69
CA GLY A 41 36.21 -14.92 -31.20
C GLY A 41 36.44 -15.19 -32.69
N GLU A 42 37.07 -14.20 -33.31
CA GLU A 42 37.78 -14.35 -34.59
C GLU A 42 36.89 -14.69 -35.80
N LEU A 43 35.93 -13.81 -36.10
CA LEU A 43 35.77 -13.42 -37.50
C LEU A 43 36.05 -11.93 -37.62
N SER A 44 37.29 -11.66 -38.02
CA SER A 44 37.72 -10.40 -38.62
C SER A 44 36.79 -10.10 -39.81
N VAL A 45 35.76 -9.29 -39.57
CA VAL A 45 35.11 -8.52 -40.64
C VAL A 45 36.06 -7.36 -40.95
N MET A 46 37.14 -7.69 -41.64
CA MET A 46 37.91 -6.74 -42.44
C MET A 46 36.93 -6.20 -43.50
N GLY A 47 36.29 -5.07 -43.24
CA GLY A 47 35.48 -4.40 -44.26
C GLY A 47 34.38 -3.46 -43.80
N THR A 48 33.92 -3.49 -42.55
CA THR A 48 32.94 -2.49 -42.05
C THR A 48 33.66 -1.22 -41.60
N SER A 49 34.13 -0.48 -42.60
CA SER A 49 34.23 0.98 -42.69
C SER A 49 34.61 1.78 -41.42
N GLN A 50 35.82 2.35 -41.44
CA GLN A 50 36.31 3.42 -40.56
C GLN A 50 35.35 4.64 -40.43
N ILE A 51 34.32 4.74 -41.28
CA ILE A 51 33.32 5.82 -41.29
C ILE A 51 32.36 5.70 -40.08
N PHE A 52 32.07 4.49 -39.60
CA PHE A 52 31.18 4.29 -38.43
C PHE A 52 31.89 4.52 -37.09
N ALA A 53 33.16 4.10 -36.97
CA ALA A 53 33.92 4.12 -35.72
C ALA A 53 34.02 5.50 -35.03
N ARG A 54 34.01 6.61 -35.79
CA ARG A 54 34.06 7.97 -35.21
C ARG A 54 32.72 8.47 -34.65
N SER A 55 31.61 7.96 -35.19
CA SER A 55 30.24 8.31 -34.76
C SER A 55 29.78 7.43 -33.58
N THR A 56 30.17 6.16 -33.60
CA THR A 56 29.85 5.14 -32.58
C THR A 56 30.57 5.43 -31.27
N ALA A 57 31.82 5.92 -31.31
CA ALA A 57 32.70 6.06 -30.14
C ALA A 57 32.07 6.82 -28.95
N ARG A 58 31.19 7.81 -29.21
CA ARG A 58 30.50 8.54 -28.13
C ARG A 58 29.35 7.75 -27.52
N ILE A 59 28.61 6.96 -28.32
CA ILE A 59 27.58 6.05 -27.81
C ILE A 59 28.24 4.86 -27.12
N GLU A 60 29.37 4.37 -27.64
CA GLU A 60 30.15 3.27 -27.06
C GLU A 60 30.78 3.65 -25.74
N ALA A 61 31.30 4.87 -25.62
CA ALA A 61 31.79 5.40 -24.36
C ALA A 61 30.67 5.62 -23.33
N GLU A 62 29.47 6.04 -23.77
CA GLU A 62 28.35 6.31 -22.86
C GLU A 62 27.56 5.02 -22.51
N PHE A 63 27.49 4.03 -23.40
CA PHE A 63 26.66 2.82 -23.31
C PHE A 63 27.36 1.58 -23.90
N PRO A 64 28.43 1.06 -23.28
CA PRO A 64 29.23 -0.03 -23.82
C PRO A 64 28.47 -1.37 -23.96
N ASN A 65 27.33 -1.50 -23.27
CA ASN A 65 26.54 -2.73 -23.21
C ASN A 65 25.40 -2.79 -24.24
N LEU A 66 25.17 -1.72 -24.99
CA LEU A 66 24.09 -1.68 -25.98
C LEU A 66 24.40 -2.67 -27.11
N ALA A 67 23.47 -3.58 -27.42
CA ALA A 67 23.63 -4.55 -28.50
C ALA A 67 23.93 -3.84 -29.83
N ASP A 68 24.85 -4.39 -30.62
CA ASP A 68 25.35 -3.76 -31.85
C ASP A 68 24.21 -3.42 -32.82
N GLY A 69 23.23 -4.31 -32.98
CA GLY A 69 22.04 -4.06 -33.80
C GLY A 69 21.23 -2.84 -33.34
N THR A 70 21.01 -2.69 -32.04
CA THR A 70 20.31 -1.52 -31.46
C THR A 70 21.16 -0.25 -31.59
N ARG A 71 22.49 -0.37 -31.44
CA ARG A 71 23.43 0.75 -31.61
C ARG A 71 23.39 1.28 -33.05
N THR A 72 23.57 0.41 -34.04
CA THR A 72 23.49 0.75 -35.46
C THR A 72 22.12 1.34 -35.82
N ALA A 73 21.03 0.80 -35.26
CA ALA A 73 19.69 1.35 -35.44
C ALA A 73 19.55 2.80 -34.92
N ILE A 74 20.09 3.11 -33.74
CA ILE A 74 20.10 4.47 -33.18
C ILE A 74 20.93 5.42 -34.07
N GLU A 75 22.05 4.96 -34.60
CA GLU A 75 22.90 5.75 -35.48
C GLU A 75 22.23 6.07 -36.80
N ILE A 76 21.57 5.10 -37.43
CA ILE A 76 20.76 5.35 -38.63
C ILE A 76 19.68 6.39 -38.33
N MET A 77 19.00 6.30 -37.17
CA MET A 77 18.00 7.30 -36.80
C MET A 77 18.59 8.70 -36.56
N ARG A 78 19.81 8.79 -36.01
CA ARG A 78 20.54 10.05 -35.87
C ARG A 78 20.94 10.62 -37.23
N SER A 79 21.45 9.80 -38.14
CA SER A 79 21.82 10.22 -39.49
C SER A 79 20.58 10.65 -40.28
N ALA A 80 19.49 9.89 -40.21
CA ALA A 80 18.21 10.30 -40.78
C ALA A 80 17.70 11.64 -40.21
N ARG A 81 17.93 11.90 -38.91
CA ARG A 81 17.61 13.21 -38.29
C ARG A 81 18.49 14.33 -38.84
N ARG A 82 19.80 14.13 -38.98
CA ARG A 82 20.75 15.13 -39.51
C ARG A 82 20.49 15.46 -40.97
N THR A 83 20.19 14.44 -41.78
CA THR A 83 19.96 14.56 -43.23
C THR A 83 18.51 14.85 -43.59
N ARG A 84 17.67 15.19 -42.59
CA ARG A 84 16.25 15.56 -42.77
C ARG A 84 15.41 14.47 -43.46
N ASN A 85 15.80 13.20 -43.32
CA ASN A 85 15.02 12.06 -43.79
C ASN A 85 13.77 11.82 -42.92
N ASN A 86 12.73 11.26 -43.53
CA ASN A 86 11.45 11.00 -42.87
C ASN A 86 11.58 9.89 -41.83
N ARG A 87 11.09 10.17 -40.61
CA ARG A 87 11.13 9.27 -39.46
C ARG A 87 9.70 9.02 -38.98
N ASP A 88 9.33 7.77 -38.77
CA ASP A 88 8.02 7.41 -38.23
C ASP A 88 8.11 7.23 -36.70
N GLY A 89 7.02 7.54 -35.98
CA GLY A 89 6.93 7.28 -34.55
C GLY A 89 7.09 5.79 -34.22
N LYS A 90 6.62 4.91 -35.12
CA LYS A 90 6.80 3.45 -35.00
C LYS A 90 8.27 3.02 -34.96
N MET A 91 9.16 3.74 -35.64
CA MET A 91 10.61 3.45 -35.62
C MET A 91 11.18 3.65 -34.21
N TYR A 92 10.82 4.76 -33.57
CA TYR A 92 11.26 5.02 -32.20
C TYR A 92 10.64 4.06 -31.20
N ASP A 93 9.36 3.72 -31.35
CA ASP A 93 8.68 2.77 -30.47
C ASP A 93 9.37 1.40 -30.52
N LYS A 94 9.78 0.93 -31.70
CA LYS A 94 10.56 -0.31 -31.88
C LYS A 94 11.93 -0.25 -31.21
N ILE A 95 12.69 0.82 -31.42
CA ILE A 95 14.03 0.96 -30.82
C ILE A 95 13.93 1.09 -29.29
N ILE A 96 12.96 1.85 -28.78
CA ILE A 96 12.72 1.97 -27.34
C ILE A 96 12.33 0.61 -26.76
N GLU A 97 11.47 -0.16 -27.45
CA GLU A 97 11.10 -1.50 -27.03
C GLU A 97 12.28 -2.47 -27.04
N ALA A 98 13.16 -2.40 -28.05
CA ALA A 98 14.41 -3.16 -28.10
C ALA A 98 15.34 -2.79 -26.93
N CYS A 99 15.51 -1.51 -26.63
CA CYS A 99 16.30 -1.03 -25.49
C CYS A 99 15.74 -1.59 -24.16
N LEU A 100 14.41 -1.57 -23.99
CA LEU A 100 13.75 -2.09 -22.80
C LEU A 100 13.93 -3.61 -22.64
N LEU A 101 13.83 -4.37 -23.74
CA LEU A 101 14.05 -5.82 -23.74
C LEU A 101 15.50 -6.19 -23.40
N GLN A 102 16.45 -5.34 -23.78
CA GLN A 102 17.89 -5.52 -23.52
C GLN A 102 18.32 -4.99 -22.13
N GLY A 103 17.43 -4.30 -21.40
CA GLY A 103 17.75 -3.71 -20.09
C GLY A 103 18.38 -2.32 -20.16
N GLU A 104 18.47 -1.72 -21.34
CA GLU A 104 19.07 -0.40 -21.61
C GLU A 104 18.03 0.72 -21.41
N ILE A 105 17.50 0.81 -20.19
CA ILE A 105 16.36 1.68 -19.84
C ILE A 105 16.71 3.17 -20.02
N VAL A 106 17.94 3.57 -19.71
CA VAL A 106 18.40 4.96 -19.83
C VAL A 106 18.36 5.42 -21.29
N VAL A 107 18.88 4.60 -22.21
CA VAL A 107 18.87 4.89 -23.65
C VAL A 107 17.45 5.07 -24.15
N GLY A 108 16.53 4.17 -23.75
CA GLY A 108 15.11 4.29 -24.08
C GLY A 108 14.48 5.61 -23.59
N CYS A 109 14.84 6.07 -22.39
CA CYS A 109 14.35 7.35 -21.84
C CYS A 109 14.93 8.57 -22.54
N MET A 110 16.22 8.52 -22.91
CA MET A 110 16.86 9.57 -23.69
C MET A 110 16.22 9.71 -25.07
N LEU A 111 15.97 8.59 -25.76
CA LEU A 111 15.26 8.59 -27.05
C LEU A 111 13.87 9.20 -26.91
N PHE A 112 13.12 8.85 -25.87
CA PHE A 112 11.83 9.47 -25.59
C PHE A 112 11.94 10.98 -25.34
N ALA A 113 12.91 11.42 -24.54
CA ALA A 113 13.17 12.84 -24.29
C ALA A 113 13.52 13.60 -25.58
N LEU A 114 14.29 13.00 -26.49
CA LEU A 114 14.59 13.56 -27.80
C LEU A 114 13.34 13.74 -28.65
N ILE A 115 12.41 12.77 -28.65
CA ILE A 115 11.13 12.87 -29.37
C ILE A 115 10.29 14.03 -28.81
N VAL A 116 10.23 14.17 -27.48
CA VAL A 116 9.50 15.27 -26.82
C VAL A 116 10.08 16.63 -27.25
N ARG A 117 11.40 16.78 -27.25
CA ARG A 117 12.09 18.02 -27.67
C ARG A 117 11.92 18.31 -29.16
N ASP A 118 12.05 17.33 -30.03
CA ASP A 118 11.81 17.51 -31.47
C ASP A 118 10.36 17.98 -31.72
N TRP A 119 9.40 17.39 -31.01
CA TRP A 119 8.00 17.75 -31.12
C TRP A 119 7.70 19.18 -30.61
N GLN A 120 8.43 19.66 -29.59
CA GLN A 120 8.36 21.06 -29.13
C GLN A 120 8.80 22.05 -30.18
N VAL A 121 9.95 21.78 -30.82
CA VAL A 121 10.48 22.62 -31.89
C VAL A 121 9.42 22.72 -33.00
N ARG A 122 8.78 21.60 -33.37
CA ARG A 122 7.67 21.60 -34.32
C ARG A 122 6.50 22.50 -33.90
N ARG A 123 6.08 22.42 -32.64
CA ARG A 123 4.95 23.23 -32.13
C ARG A 123 5.27 24.72 -32.09
N ALA A 124 6.50 25.09 -31.76
CA ALA A 124 6.95 26.49 -31.74
C ALA A 124 7.00 27.12 -33.14
N ILE A 125 7.24 26.31 -34.18
CA ILE A 125 7.28 26.78 -35.58
C ILE A 125 5.88 26.94 -36.18
N LYS A 126 4.93 26.06 -35.85
CA LYS A 126 3.57 26.04 -36.43
C LYS A 126 2.81 27.39 -36.42
N PRO A 127 2.77 28.19 -35.34
CA PRO A 127 2.04 29.46 -35.35
C PRO A 127 2.63 30.52 -36.29
N LYS A 128 3.92 30.42 -36.66
CA LYS A 128 4.53 31.34 -37.65
C LYS A 128 4.05 31.08 -39.08
N MET A 129 3.52 29.89 -39.37
CA MET A 129 2.99 29.55 -40.70
C MET A 129 1.57 30.06 -40.94
N GLY A 130 0.75 30.18 -39.89
CA GLY A 130 -0.68 30.54 -40.02
C GLY A 130 -0.96 32.04 -40.12
N SER A 131 0.02 32.90 -39.82
CA SER A 131 -0.17 34.37 -39.82
C SER A 131 0.21 35.04 -41.15
N ALA A 132 0.65 34.28 -42.16
CA ALA A 132 1.29 34.87 -43.33
C ALA A 132 0.34 35.30 -44.46
N ASN A 133 -0.88 34.77 -44.64
CA ASN A 133 -1.75 35.25 -45.73
C ASN A 133 -3.21 34.75 -45.72
N THR A 134 -4.04 35.14 -44.75
CA THR A 134 -5.49 34.99 -44.93
C THR A 134 -6.26 36.05 -44.15
N GLN A 135 -6.58 37.15 -44.84
CA GLN A 135 -7.74 37.94 -44.47
C GLN A 135 -8.99 37.04 -44.59
N PRO A 136 -9.94 37.11 -43.66
CA PRO A 136 -11.20 36.39 -43.76
C PRO A 136 -12.10 37.15 -44.74
N HIS A 137 -12.08 36.76 -46.01
CA HIS A 137 -13.21 37.02 -46.90
C HIS A 137 -14.02 35.74 -47.04
N GLY A 138 -15.32 35.89 -46.78
CA GLY A 138 -16.26 34.81 -46.54
C GLY A 138 -16.49 33.94 -47.78
N ASP A 139 -16.53 32.63 -47.55
CA ASP A 139 -17.69 31.79 -47.88
C ASP A 139 -17.49 30.39 -47.26
N PRO A 140 -18.51 29.81 -46.59
CA PRO A 140 -18.41 28.48 -46.00
C PRO A 140 -19.10 27.45 -46.90
N ALA A 141 -18.40 26.85 -47.87
CA ALA A 141 -18.78 25.56 -48.45
C ALA A 141 -17.83 25.15 -49.59
N ILE A 142 -16.66 24.57 -49.30
CA ILE A 142 -16.07 23.59 -50.21
C ILE A 142 -15.52 22.42 -49.39
N ASP A 143 -16.26 21.32 -49.48
CA ASP A 143 -15.90 19.99 -49.01
C ASP A 143 -14.59 19.50 -49.64
N GLY A 144 -13.73 18.89 -48.82
CA GLY A 144 -12.98 17.72 -49.27
C GLY A 144 -11.50 17.84 -49.65
N MET A 145 -10.81 18.98 -49.50
CA MET A 145 -9.34 18.98 -49.64
C MET A 145 -8.64 18.55 -48.33
N PRO A 146 -7.63 17.65 -48.40
CA PRO A 146 -6.95 17.19 -47.20
C PRO A 146 -6.17 18.37 -46.64
N LEU A 147 -6.57 18.87 -45.47
CA LEU A 147 -5.89 19.90 -44.66
C LEU A 147 -4.36 19.71 -44.55
N GLN A 148 -3.84 18.54 -44.89
CA GLN A 148 -2.43 18.22 -44.92
C GLN A 148 -1.68 18.82 -46.12
N GLU A 149 -2.25 18.87 -47.32
CA GLU A 149 -1.58 19.40 -48.52
C GLU A 149 -1.47 20.93 -48.51
N ALA A 150 -2.53 21.63 -48.11
CA ALA A 150 -2.51 23.08 -47.96
C ALA A 150 -1.45 23.54 -46.94
N HIS A 151 -1.32 22.84 -45.81
CA HIS A 151 -0.25 23.12 -44.84
C HIS A 151 1.14 22.80 -45.40
N ILE A 152 1.32 21.69 -46.13
CA ILE A 152 2.60 21.33 -46.76
C ILE A 152 3.01 22.39 -47.79
N ASN A 153 2.07 22.88 -48.61
CA ASN A 153 2.33 23.91 -49.60
C ASN A 153 2.64 25.27 -48.94
N ALA A 154 1.95 25.62 -47.85
CA ALA A 154 2.25 26.83 -47.07
C ALA A 154 3.64 26.78 -46.42
N ALA A 155 4.08 25.63 -45.92
CA ALA A 155 5.45 25.49 -45.42
C ALA A 155 6.50 25.57 -46.53
N ARG A 156 6.25 24.96 -47.70
CA ARG A 156 7.13 25.12 -48.87
C ARG A 156 7.25 26.58 -49.27
N ALA A 157 6.15 27.34 -49.24
CA ALA A 157 6.14 28.76 -49.56
C ALA A 157 6.99 29.61 -48.60
N ILE A 158 7.21 29.15 -47.36
CA ILE A 158 8.05 29.83 -46.34
C ILE A 158 9.48 29.23 -46.29
N GLY A 159 9.86 28.40 -47.26
CA GLY A 159 11.19 27.77 -47.31
C GLY A 159 11.42 26.72 -46.22
N LEU A 160 10.36 26.24 -45.57
CA LEU A 160 10.44 25.15 -44.60
C LEU A 160 10.30 23.82 -45.34
N ASP A 161 11.41 23.09 -45.41
CA ASP A 161 11.45 21.76 -46.00
C ASP A 161 10.40 20.80 -45.40
N ASN A 162 9.89 19.90 -46.24
CA ASN A 162 8.83 18.92 -45.94
C ASN A 162 9.10 18.03 -44.69
N TRP A 163 10.35 17.95 -44.21
CA TRP A 163 10.74 17.08 -43.09
C TRP A 163 10.11 17.47 -41.75
N TYR A 164 9.74 18.74 -41.53
CA TYR A 164 9.17 19.21 -40.26
C TYR A 164 7.82 18.55 -39.94
N TYR A 165 7.05 18.15 -40.96
CA TYR A 165 5.76 17.47 -40.77
C TYR A 165 5.89 16.04 -40.27
N HIS A 166 7.06 15.44 -40.45
CA HIS A 166 7.34 14.06 -40.11
C HIS A 166 7.99 13.89 -38.73
N ILE A 167 8.15 14.96 -37.94
CA ILE A 167 8.58 14.82 -36.54
C ILE A 167 7.48 14.08 -35.76
N PRO A 168 7.78 12.90 -35.17
CA PRO A 168 6.77 12.11 -34.49
C PRO A 168 6.30 12.81 -33.21
N ARG A 169 5.00 12.67 -32.93
CA ARG A 169 4.43 13.09 -31.66
C ARG A 169 4.86 12.08 -30.58
N PRO A 170 5.29 12.53 -29.39
CA PRO A 170 5.57 11.61 -28.30
C PRO A 170 4.28 10.83 -27.96
N ASN A 171 4.42 9.52 -27.80
CA ASN A 171 3.30 8.60 -27.62
C ASN A 171 3.12 8.24 -26.14
N GLN A 172 1.90 8.39 -25.61
CA GLN A 172 1.55 8.03 -24.23
C GLN A 172 1.80 6.54 -23.95
N ASN A 173 1.58 5.67 -24.93
CA ASN A 173 1.80 4.22 -24.77
C ASN A 173 3.29 3.92 -24.58
N THR A 174 4.17 4.65 -25.26
CA THR A 174 5.63 4.51 -25.15
C THR A 174 6.12 4.94 -23.78
N LEU A 175 5.59 6.07 -23.26
CA LEU A 175 5.84 6.49 -21.89
C LEU A 175 5.33 5.45 -20.88
N GLN A 176 4.12 4.91 -21.06
CA GLN A 176 3.59 3.86 -20.19
C GLN A 176 4.42 2.58 -20.23
N LYS A 177 4.91 2.17 -21.41
CA LYS A 177 5.85 1.05 -21.55
C LYS A 177 7.11 1.33 -20.74
N LEU A 178 7.81 2.44 -20.97
CA LEU A 178 9.00 2.84 -20.21
C LEU A 178 8.76 2.78 -18.70
N LEU A 179 7.69 3.41 -18.24
CA LEU A 179 7.33 3.45 -16.82
C LEU A 179 6.97 2.08 -16.26
N SER A 180 6.34 1.19 -17.05
CA SER A 180 6.02 -0.16 -16.62
C SER A 180 7.25 -1.01 -16.31
N TYR A 181 8.38 -0.75 -17.00
CA TYR A 181 9.67 -1.35 -16.68
C TYR A 181 10.31 -0.71 -15.44
N MET A 182 9.97 0.53 -15.10
CA MET A 182 10.50 1.27 -13.95
C MET A 182 9.70 1.10 -12.65
N ILE A 183 8.50 0.52 -12.70
CA ILE A 183 7.69 0.30 -11.50
C ILE A 183 8.39 -0.72 -10.61
N PHE A 184 8.92 -0.26 -9.48
CA PHE A 184 9.45 -1.13 -8.45
C PHE A 184 8.30 -2.01 -7.94
N PRO A 185 8.40 -3.35 -7.97
CA PRO A 185 7.35 -4.22 -7.45
C PRO A 185 7.09 -4.08 -5.93
N GLY A 186 7.90 -3.29 -5.21
CA GLY A 186 7.61 -2.84 -3.84
C GLY A 186 6.94 -1.46 -3.72
N ALA A 187 6.86 -0.68 -4.80
CA ALA A 187 6.34 0.70 -4.80
C ALA A 187 4.81 0.77 -4.91
N THR A 188 4.22 -0.11 -5.71
CA THR A 188 2.76 -0.19 -5.85
C THR A 188 2.21 -0.96 -4.66
N LYS A 189 1.77 -0.22 -3.63
CA LYS A 189 1.13 -0.72 -2.39
C LYS A 189 -0.18 -1.51 -2.61
N SER A 190 -0.48 -1.93 -3.83
CA SER A 190 -1.51 -2.91 -4.06
C SER A 190 -0.93 -4.25 -3.64
N ALA A 191 -1.57 -4.92 -2.68
CA ALA A 191 -1.17 -6.21 -2.12
C ALA A 191 -1.11 -7.35 -3.17
N SER A 192 -1.31 -7.02 -4.43
CA SER A 192 -1.56 -7.90 -5.56
C SER A 192 -0.38 -8.08 -6.51
N PHE A 193 0.67 -7.26 -6.45
CA PHE A 193 1.86 -7.55 -7.25
C PHE A 193 2.71 -8.60 -6.53
N SER A 194 2.17 -9.83 -6.42
CA SER A 194 2.98 -11.00 -6.11
C SER A 194 4.11 -11.05 -7.14
N PRO A 195 5.38 -11.05 -6.73
CA PRO A 195 6.48 -11.22 -7.68
C PRO A 195 6.18 -12.46 -8.52
N ARG A 196 6.21 -12.30 -9.85
CA ARG A 196 5.94 -13.42 -10.77
C ARG A 196 6.78 -14.63 -10.31
N PRO A 197 6.26 -15.87 -10.31
CA PRO A 197 7.09 -17.03 -10.04
C PRO A 197 8.36 -16.98 -10.92
N GLY A 198 9.54 -16.96 -10.30
CA GLY A 198 10.83 -16.78 -10.99
C GLY A 198 11.35 -15.33 -11.08
N TRP A 199 10.63 -14.33 -10.55
CA TRP A 199 11.11 -12.95 -10.47
C TRP A 199 12.30 -12.88 -9.51
N LYS A 200 13.46 -12.52 -10.06
CA LYS A 200 14.64 -12.15 -9.27
C LYS A 200 14.53 -10.65 -8.98
N PRO A 201 14.81 -10.20 -7.75
CA PRO A 201 14.93 -8.78 -7.47
C PRO A 201 15.94 -8.15 -8.43
N PRO A 202 15.67 -6.92 -8.95
CA PRO A 202 16.57 -6.26 -9.87
C PRO A 202 17.93 -6.12 -9.21
N ASP A 203 18.97 -6.37 -10.00
CA ASP A 203 20.34 -6.15 -9.55
C ASP A 203 20.56 -4.66 -9.23
N VAL A 204 21.50 -4.36 -8.35
CA VAL A 204 21.84 -3.00 -7.93
C VAL A 204 22.10 -2.12 -9.16
N ARG A 205 22.80 -2.65 -10.17
CA ARG A 205 23.05 -1.98 -11.45
C ARG A 205 21.76 -1.58 -12.18
N GLN A 206 20.79 -2.49 -12.28
CA GLN A 206 19.50 -2.20 -12.92
C GLN A 206 18.74 -1.10 -12.17
N VAL A 207 18.79 -1.09 -10.83
CA VAL A 207 18.16 -0.03 -10.03
C VAL A 207 18.84 1.33 -10.27
N VAL A 208 20.16 1.37 -10.45
CA VAL A 208 20.89 2.60 -10.81
C VAL A 208 20.46 3.13 -12.17
N GLU A 209 20.39 2.26 -13.18
CA GLU A 209 19.94 2.64 -14.53
C GLU A 209 18.48 3.09 -14.56
N MET A 210 17.59 2.41 -13.83
CA MET A 210 16.20 2.85 -13.64
C MET A 210 16.15 4.26 -13.04
N LYS A 211 16.93 4.54 -11.99
CA LYS A 211 17.00 5.88 -11.37
C LYS A 211 17.45 6.94 -12.38
N ARG A 212 18.50 6.67 -13.16
CA ARG A 212 18.96 7.58 -14.22
C ARG A 212 17.88 7.83 -15.26
N GLY A 213 17.14 6.80 -15.69
CA GLY A 213 16.00 6.95 -16.59
C GLY A 213 14.88 7.80 -15.99
N ILE A 214 14.54 7.58 -14.72
CA ILE A 214 13.51 8.37 -14.00
C ILE A 214 13.94 9.83 -13.87
N PHE A 215 15.23 10.10 -13.65
CA PHE A 215 15.76 11.47 -13.62
C PHE A 215 15.53 12.20 -14.94
N ILE A 216 15.80 11.56 -16.08
CA ILE A 216 15.56 12.15 -17.41
C ILE A 216 14.08 12.51 -17.57
N LEU A 217 13.17 11.62 -17.18
CA LEU A 217 11.73 11.89 -17.25
C LEU A 217 11.28 12.96 -16.26
N ALA A 218 11.92 13.03 -15.09
CA ALA A 218 11.67 14.08 -14.09
C ALA A 218 12.09 15.46 -14.61
N GLN A 219 13.22 15.57 -15.33
CA GLN A 219 13.63 16.82 -15.98
C GLN A 219 12.59 17.29 -17.00
N LEU A 220 12.06 16.39 -17.83
CA LEU A 220 10.99 16.76 -18.77
C LEU A 220 9.73 17.27 -18.04
N LEU A 221 9.44 16.76 -16.84
CA LEU A 221 8.32 17.26 -16.05
C LEU A 221 8.63 18.63 -15.42
N ASP A 222 9.84 18.82 -14.89
CA ASP A 222 10.30 20.07 -14.27
C ASP A 222 10.31 21.21 -15.31
N ASP A 223 10.81 20.91 -16.52
CA ASP A 223 10.84 21.82 -17.66
C ASP A 223 9.46 22.05 -18.30
N ARG A 224 8.38 21.42 -17.78
CA ARG A 224 7.00 21.51 -18.32
C ARG A 224 6.86 21.06 -19.77
N GLN A 225 7.67 20.08 -20.15
CA GLN A 225 7.84 19.61 -21.52
C GLN A 225 6.89 18.48 -21.93
N LEU A 226 6.15 17.89 -20.99
CA LEU A 226 5.29 16.72 -21.24
C LEU A 226 3.83 17.12 -21.54
N ASP A 227 3.43 17.13 -22.81
CA ASP A 227 2.01 17.23 -23.22
C ASP A 227 1.35 15.85 -23.24
N MET A 228 1.05 15.32 -22.06
CA MET A 228 0.54 13.96 -21.90
C MET A 228 -0.76 13.96 -21.09
N ASN A 229 -1.79 13.31 -21.64
CA ASN A 229 -3.11 13.22 -21.01
C ASN A 229 -3.07 12.54 -19.63
N SER A 230 -2.04 11.74 -19.35
CA SER A 230 -1.91 11.03 -18.07
C SER A 230 -0.49 11.05 -17.54
N LEU A 231 -0.24 11.97 -16.60
CA LEU A 231 0.99 12.05 -15.80
C LEU A 231 0.98 11.09 -14.59
N VAL A 232 -0.16 10.43 -14.32
CA VAL A 232 -0.36 9.60 -13.12
C VAL A 232 0.71 8.50 -12.98
N PRO A 233 1.06 7.72 -14.03
CA PRO A 233 2.08 6.69 -13.90
C PRO A 233 3.46 7.28 -13.58
N LEU A 234 3.81 8.43 -14.16
CA LEU A 234 5.09 9.10 -13.93
C LEU A 234 5.18 9.61 -12.48
N ILE A 235 4.15 10.30 -12.00
CA ILE A 235 4.07 10.77 -10.61
C ILE A 235 4.17 9.59 -9.64
N LYS A 236 3.50 8.47 -9.92
CA LYS A 236 3.61 7.25 -9.11
C LYS A 236 5.02 6.68 -9.10
N VAL A 237 5.71 6.62 -10.23
CA VAL A 237 7.10 6.15 -10.30
C VAL A 237 8.02 7.10 -9.53
N MET A 238 7.96 8.41 -9.79
CA MET A 238 8.75 9.44 -9.12
C MET A 238 8.52 9.48 -7.60
N SER A 239 7.27 9.35 -7.15
CA SER A 239 6.93 9.35 -5.71
C SER A 239 7.46 8.13 -4.95
N ASN A 240 7.72 7.03 -5.65
CA ASN A 240 8.17 5.77 -5.04
C ASN A 240 9.60 5.38 -5.44
N VAL A 241 10.40 6.31 -5.96
CA VAL A 241 11.82 6.07 -6.24
C VAL A 241 12.53 5.62 -4.96
N PRO A 242 13.22 4.46 -4.95
CA PRO A 242 13.92 3.97 -3.77
C PRO A 242 15.06 4.91 -3.42
N ARG A 243 15.42 5.04 -2.13
CA ARG A 243 16.62 5.82 -1.74
C ARG A 243 17.91 5.09 -2.05
N THR A 244 17.94 3.77 -1.83
CA THR A 244 19.12 2.93 -2.00
C THR A 244 19.01 2.08 -3.27
N PRO A 245 20.08 1.97 -4.08
CA PRO A 245 21.38 2.64 -3.95
C PRO A 245 21.27 4.14 -4.20
N THR A 246 22.11 4.94 -3.53
CA THR A 246 22.18 6.39 -3.74
C THR A 246 22.78 6.65 -5.12
N VAL A 247 22.08 7.41 -5.97
CA VAL A 247 22.57 7.78 -7.30
C VAL A 247 22.59 9.30 -7.36
N ARG A 248 23.78 9.87 -7.53
CA ARG A 248 23.96 11.30 -7.74
C ARG A 248 24.16 11.58 -9.22
N ILE A 249 23.51 12.61 -9.72
CA ILE A 249 23.61 13.06 -11.12
C ILE A 249 23.94 14.55 -11.11
N SER A 250 24.90 14.95 -11.94
CA SER A 250 25.21 16.35 -12.20
C SER A 250 24.31 16.86 -13.32
N THR A 251 23.65 17.99 -13.10
CA THR A 251 22.89 18.69 -14.13
C THR A 251 23.15 20.19 -14.05
N LEU A 252 22.96 20.89 -15.17
CA LEU A 252 23.13 22.34 -15.23
C LEU A 252 21.81 23.00 -14.82
N VAL A 253 21.79 23.65 -13.65
CA VAL A 253 20.66 24.47 -13.19
C VAL A 253 21.06 25.92 -13.29
N GLY A 254 20.38 26.69 -14.15
CA GLY A 254 20.76 28.08 -14.43
C GLY A 254 22.17 28.21 -15.02
N GLY A 255 22.65 27.19 -15.74
CA GLY A 255 23.99 27.16 -16.32
C GLY A 255 25.11 26.72 -15.37
N LEU A 256 24.82 26.56 -14.06
CA LEU A 256 25.79 26.08 -13.09
C LEU A 256 25.65 24.57 -12.85
N PRO A 257 26.75 23.82 -12.76
CA PRO A 257 26.70 22.40 -12.44
C PRO A 257 26.26 22.20 -11.00
N ALA A 258 25.13 21.53 -10.82
CA ALA A 258 24.59 21.13 -9.53
C ALA A 258 24.46 19.61 -9.47
N GLN A 259 24.86 19.01 -8.34
CA GLN A 259 24.72 17.58 -8.10
C GLN A 259 23.49 17.30 -7.25
N TYR A 260 22.63 16.39 -7.73
CA TYR A 260 21.43 15.98 -7.01
C TYR A 260 21.41 14.47 -6.82
N GLU A 261 20.93 14.04 -5.65
CA GLU A 261 20.45 12.66 -5.49
C GLU A 261 19.11 12.52 -6.22
N VAL A 262 18.97 11.47 -7.03
CA VAL A 262 17.81 11.30 -7.93
C VAL A 262 16.48 11.27 -7.19
N SER A 263 16.38 10.56 -6.05
CA SER A 263 15.14 10.49 -5.28
C SER A 263 14.75 11.87 -4.75
N ASP A 264 15.70 12.62 -4.21
CA ASP A 264 15.50 13.97 -3.70
C ASP A 264 15.08 14.93 -4.84
N TYR A 265 15.74 14.87 -5.99
CA TYR A 265 15.35 15.63 -7.19
C TYR A 265 13.91 15.33 -7.60
N CYS A 266 13.55 14.05 -7.75
CA CYS A 266 12.19 13.66 -8.14
C CYS A 266 11.13 14.21 -7.19
N HIS A 267 11.43 14.19 -5.89
CA HIS A 267 10.51 14.67 -4.88
C HIS A 267 10.40 16.20 -4.83
N GLU A 268 11.47 16.92 -5.10
CA GLU A 268 11.44 18.38 -5.26
C GLU A 268 10.72 18.79 -6.54
N THR A 269 10.96 18.11 -7.67
CA THR A 269 10.18 18.32 -8.91
C THR A 269 8.69 18.09 -8.68
N LEU A 270 8.29 16.99 -8.03
CA LEU A 270 6.87 16.75 -7.71
C LEU A 270 6.27 17.79 -6.78
N TRP A 271 7.08 18.32 -5.85
CA TRP A 271 6.65 19.36 -4.94
C TRP A 271 6.42 20.69 -5.66
N LYS A 272 7.41 21.16 -6.44
CA LYS A 272 7.28 22.33 -7.31
C LYS A 272 6.09 22.18 -8.26
N PHE A 273 5.96 21.00 -8.87
CA PHE A 273 4.84 20.68 -9.76
C PHE A 273 3.48 20.82 -9.07
N SER A 274 3.36 20.38 -7.82
CA SER A 274 2.13 20.52 -7.03
C SER A 274 1.80 21.96 -6.63
N GLN A 275 2.78 22.87 -6.61
CA GLN A 275 2.58 24.27 -6.26
C GLN A 275 2.27 25.15 -7.48
N THR A 276 2.68 24.73 -8.67
CA THR A 276 2.60 25.51 -9.90
C THR A 276 1.83 24.71 -10.96
N LEU A 277 0.56 24.41 -10.67
CA LEU A 277 -0.32 23.76 -11.62
C LEU A 277 -0.90 24.79 -12.61
N PRO A 278 -1.19 24.38 -13.86
CA PRO A 278 -1.81 25.28 -14.83
C PRO A 278 -3.31 25.48 -14.54
N ASP A 279 -3.75 26.75 -14.43
CA ASP A 279 -5.15 27.13 -14.16
C ASP A 279 -6.06 26.90 -15.36
N HIS A 280 -5.67 27.40 -16.53
CA HIS A 280 -6.46 27.41 -17.76
C HIS A 280 -5.72 26.66 -18.87
N GLN A 281 -6.41 26.34 -19.96
CA GLN A 281 -5.75 25.84 -21.16
C GLN A 281 -4.76 26.91 -21.63
N VAL A 282 -3.48 26.69 -21.36
CA VAL A 282 -2.42 27.61 -21.77
C VAL A 282 -2.42 27.61 -23.30
N THR A 283 -2.86 28.70 -23.90
CA THR A 283 -2.53 29.00 -25.29
C THR A 283 -1.00 29.08 -25.36
N PRO A 284 -0.33 28.23 -26.15
CA PRO A 284 1.12 28.12 -26.14
C PRO A 284 1.74 29.47 -26.51
N SER A 285 2.26 30.19 -25.51
CA SER A 285 2.98 31.43 -25.73
C SER A 285 4.32 31.11 -26.39
N PRO A 286 4.74 31.86 -27.42
CA PRO A 286 5.98 31.60 -28.16
C PRO A 286 7.25 31.76 -27.32
N ARG A 287 7.19 32.42 -26.15
CA ARG A 287 8.37 32.68 -25.30
C ARG A 287 8.63 31.63 -24.22
N ALA A 288 7.63 30.84 -23.83
CA ALA A 288 7.78 29.76 -22.84
C ALA A 288 6.60 28.78 -22.94
N PRO A 289 6.58 27.87 -23.93
CA PRO A 289 5.45 26.97 -24.11
C PRO A 289 5.49 25.87 -23.04
N SER A 290 4.97 26.18 -21.84
CA SER A 290 4.50 25.13 -20.94
C SER A 290 3.54 24.25 -21.73
N MET A 291 3.90 22.99 -21.90
CA MET A 291 3.15 22.05 -22.71
C MET A 291 2.08 21.31 -21.90
N ILE A 292 2.09 21.50 -20.60
CA ILE A 292 1.24 20.75 -19.69
C ILE A 292 -0.17 21.34 -19.78
N ALA A 293 -1.07 20.60 -20.41
CA ALA A 293 -2.49 20.89 -20.39
C ALA A 293 -3.04 20.89 -18.94
N PRO A 294 -4.16 21.59 -18.67
CA PRO A 294 -4.84 21.55 -17.38
C PRO A 294 -5.04 20.13 -16.88
N VAL A 295 -4.40 19.81 -15.75
CA VAL A 295 -4.37 18.45 -15.21
C VAL A 295 -5.77 17.97 -14.83
N GLY A 296 -6.04 16.67 -15.02
CA GLY A 296 -7.33 16.05 -14.69
C GLY A 296 -7.44 15.55 -13.24
N VAL A 297 -8.65 15.16 -12.81
CA VAL A 297 -8.97 14.67 -11.44
C VAL A 297 -8.01 13.57 -10.98
N ARG A 298 -7.65 12.63 -11.87
CA ARG A 298 -6.73 11.54 -11.53
C ARG A 298 -5.32 12.01 -11.14
N VAL A 299 -4.85 13.11 -11.73
CA VAL A 299 -3.54 13.71 -11.40
C VAL A 299 -3.63 14.41 -10.05
N TYR A 300 -4.71 15.16 -9.78
CA TYR A 300 -4.95 15.73 -8.44
C TYR A 300 -4.99 14.65 -7.37
N ASN A 301 -5.73 13.57 -7.56
CA ASN A 301 -5.77 12.45 -6.63
C ASN A 301 -4.37 11.87 -6.35
N CYS A 302 -3.54 11.77 -7.39
CA CYS A 302 -2.17 11.32 -7.24
C CYS A 302 -1.29 12.32 -6.48
N LEU A 303 -1.46 13.63 -6.71
CA LEU A 303 -0.72 14.70 -6.05
C LEU A 303 -1.18 14.90 -4.59
N ILE A 304 -2.47 14.90 -4.30
CA ILE A 304 -3.02 14.92 -2.94
C ILE A 304 -2.50 13.71 -2.16
N ASN A 305 -2.57 12.52 -2.76
CA ASN A 305 -1.99 11.32 -2.18
C ASN A 305 -0.49 11.48 -1.92
N TYR A 306 0.25 12.07 -2.87
CA TYR A 306 1.68 12.32 -2.76
C TYR A 306 2.00 13.30 -1.63
N VAL A 307 1.33 14.45 -1.58
CA VAL A 307 1.56 15.51 -0.60
C VAL A 307 1.22 15.02 0.80
N LEU A 308 0.08 14.36 1.01
CA LEU A 308 -0.29 13.82 2.33
C LEU A 308 0.61 12.66 2.78
N LEU A 309 1.00 11.77 1.87
CA LEU A 309 1.81 10.60 2.23
C LEU A 309 3.30 10.93 2.39
N HIS A 310 3.84 11.64 1.40
CA HIS A 310 5.25 11.97 1.34
C HIS A 310 5.44 13.29 2.05
N ARG A 311 4.89 14.42 1.62
CA ARG A 311 5.21 15.71 2.28
C ARG A 311 4.62 15.85 3.69
N MET A 312 3.56 15.12 4.02
CA MET A 312 2.78 15.26 5.27
C MET A 312 2.25 16.69 5.46
N ASP A 313 1.94 17.38 4.36
CA ASP A 313 1.52 18.77 4.36
C ASP A 313 0.01 18.84 4.08
N VAL A 314 -0.78 19.22 5.07
CA VAL A 314 -2.24 19.23 4.99
C VAL A 314 -2.72 20.46 4.23
N ASP A 315 -2.09 21.62 4.44
CA ASP A 315 -2.39 22.85 3.71
C ASP A 315 -2.16 22.69 2.21
N ALA A 316 -1.07 22.03 1.82
CA ALA A 316 -0.81 21.80 0.40
C ALA A 316 -1.84 20.87 -0.24
N ALA A 317 -2.38 19.90 0.51
CA ALA A 317 -3.51 19.09 0.03
C ALA A 317 -4.79 19.92 -0.10
N HIS A 318 -5.04 20.85 0.83
CA HIS A 318 -6.14 21.80 0.76
C HIS A 318 -6.01 22.72 -0.47
N ARG A 319 -4.85 23.35 -0.68
CA ARG A 319 -4.56 24.18 -1.87
C ARG A 319 -4.75 23.43 -3.18
N LEU A 320 -4.37 22.14 -3.24
CA LEU A 320 -4.61 21.31 -4.43
C LEU A 320 -6.10 21.09 -4.69
N LEU A 321 -6.90 20.89 -3.64
CA LEU A 321 -8.36 20.78 -3.76
C LEU A 321 -9.00 22.10 -4.16
N GLU A 322 -8.55 23.21 -3.56
CA GLU A 322 -8.99 24.55 -3.91
C GLU A 322 -8.67 24.89 -5.37
N HIS A 323 -7.44 24.62 -5.81
CA HIS A 323 -7.06 24.80 -7.21
C HIS A 323 -7.93 23.91 -8.13
N MET A 324 -8.19 22.66 -7.76
CA MET A 324 -9.06 21.76 -8.54
C MET A 324 -10.51 22.27 -8.68
N CYS A 325 -11.10 22.76 -7.59
CA CYS A 325 -12.52 23.10 -7.51
C CYS A 325 -12.82 24.56 -7.88
N VAL A 326 -11.89 25.48 -7.61
CA VAL A 326 -12.12 26.94 -7.71
C VAL A 326 -11.31 27.57 -8.83
N GLN A 327 -9.99 27.36 -8.84
CA GLN A 327 -9.06 28.11 -9.70
C GLN A 327 -8.97 27.55 -11.12
N ARG A 328 -8.99 26.23 -11.26
CA ARG A 328 -8.89 25.53 -12.55
C ARG A 328 -10.09 25.87 -13.44
N LYS A 329 -9.85 26.09 -14.73
CA LYS A 329 -10.85 26.29 -15.78
C LYS A 329 -10.73 25.23 -16.87
N PRO A 330 -11.78 24.43 -17.14
CA PRO A 330 -13.04 24.35 -16.38
C PRO A 330 -12.80 23.81 -14.96
N GLN A 331 -13.70 24.10 -14.03
CA GLN A 331 -13.61 23.55 -12.67
C GLN A 331 -13.82 22.04 -12.69
N LEU A 332 -13.20 21.34 -11.74
CA LEU A 332 -13.38 19.90 -11.56
C LEU A 332 -13.96 19.62 -10.18
N GLN A 333 -14.89 18.68 -10.12
CA GLN A 333 -15.38 18.17 -8.86
C GLN A 333 -14.50 17.01 -8.36
N PRO A 334 -14.29 16.90 -7.02
CA PRO A 334 -13.67 15.72 -6.44
C PRO A 334 -14.52 14.49 -6.73
N ASP A 335 -13.87 13.37 -7.04
CA ASP A 335 -14.52 12.08 -7.20
C ASP A 335 -14.43 11.22 -5.93
N ILE A 336 -15.11 10.06 -5.92
CA ILE A 336 -15.06 9.13 -4.79
C ILE A 336 -13.63 8.67 -4.46
N VAL A 337 -12.74 8.63 -5.47
CA VAL A 337 -11.32 8.32 -5.30
C VAL A 337 -10.59 9.41 -4.51
N THR A 338 -10.99 10.67 -4.68
CA THR A 338 -10.48 11.82 -3.92
C THR A 338 -10.81 11.64 -2.45
N PHE A 339 -12.08 11.42 -2.11
CA PHE A 339 -12.51 11.20 -0.73
C PHE A 339 -11.86 9.97 -0.12
N ASN A 340 -11.79 8.85 -0.85
CA ASN A 340 -11.10 7.64 -0.42
C ASN A 340 -9.61 7.87 -0.13
N THR A 341 -8.97 8.73 -0.94
CA THR A 341 -7.59 9.15 -0.70
C THR A 341 -7.48 9.95 0.60
N LEU A 342 -8.37 10.91 0.82
CA LEU A 342 -8.41 11.73 2.03
C LEU A 342 -8.70 10.89 3.29
N LEU A 343 -9.71 10.01 3.26
CA LEU A 343 -10.05 9.11 4.36
C LEU A 343 -8.85 8.24 4.75
N ARG A 344 -8.21 7.61 3.75
CA ARG A 344 -7.06 6.72 3.98
C ARG A 344 -5.83 7.47 4.49
N ARG A 345 -5.56 8.66 3.97
CA ARG A 345 -4.39 9.46 4.33
C ARG A 345 -4.60 10.20 5.65
N GLY A 346 -5.77 10.79 5.87
CA GLY A 346 -6.19 11.35 7.16
C GLY A 346 -6.10 10.31 8.28
N SER A 347 -6.63 9.10 8.07
CA SER A 347 -6.50 7.99 9.04
C SER A 347 -5.03 7.62 9.33
N LEU A 348 -4.19 7.63 8.30
CA LEU A 348 -2.77 7.29 8.39
C LEU A 348 -1.97 8.38 9.12
N LEU A 349 -2.36 9.65 8.95
CA LEU A 349 -1.82 10.83 9.63
C LEU A 349 -2.44 11.04 11.02
N ARG A 350 -3.53 10.32 11.36
CA ARG A 350 -4.37 10.53 12.56
C ARG A 350 -5.02 11.91 12.65
N ARG A 351 -5.35 12.46 11.50
CA ARG A 351 -6.05 13.74 11.35
C ARG A 351 -7.55 13.45 11.24
N ASN A 352 -8.22 13.44 12.39
CA ASN A 352 -9.66 13.16 12.47
C ASN A 352 -10.48 14.23 11.75
N ASP A 353 -10.01 15.48 11.72
CA ASP A 353 -10.64 16.60 11.03
C ASP A 353 -10.79 16.35 9.51
N ILE A 354 -9.74 15.85 8.83
CA ILE A 354 -9.80 15.49 7.41
C ILE A 354 -10.84 14.40 7.19
N VAL A 355 -10.83 13.39 8.06
CA VAL A 355 -11.69 12.21 7.91
C VAL A 355 -13.14 12.56 8.20
N GLU A 356 -13.41 13.28 9.29
CA GLU A 356 -14.75 13.67 9.71
C GLU A 356 -15.39 14.64 8.72
N LYS A 357 -14.64 15.61 8.19
CA LYS A 357 -15.15 16.49 7.13
C LYS A 357 -15.40 15.72 5.83
N ALA A 358 -14.48 14.84 5.41
CA ALA A 358 -14.68 14.00 4.22
C ALA A 358 -15.92 13.09 4.38
N MET A 359 -16.11 12.55 5.58
CA MET A 359 -17.29 11.77 5.96
C MET A 359 -18.57 12.60 5.93
N ALA A 360 -18.55 13.81 6.50
CA ALA A 360 -19.72 14.69 6.50
C ALA A 360 -20.17 15.00 5.07
N LEU A 361 -19.24 15.30 4.16
CA LEU A 361 -19.57 15.53 2.75
C LEU A 361 -20.05 14.27 2.03
N LEU A 362 -19.45 13.10 2.31
CA LEU A 362 -19.95 11.84 1.75
C LEU A 362 -21.34 11.47 2.27
N LYS A 363 -21.73 11.93 3.47
CA LYS A 363 -23.07 11.73 4.03
C LYS A 363 -24.12 12.63 3.39
N THR A 364 -23.77 13.86 3.01
CA THR A 364 -24.73 14.78 2.35
C THR A 364 -25.11 14.32 0.95
N ILE A 365 -24.35 13.40 0.37
CA ILE A 365 -24.55 12.89 -0.98
C ILE A 365 -25.62 11.81 -0.90
N GLN A 366 -26.81 12.13 -1.43
CA GLN A 366 -27.95 11.22 -1.48
C GLN A 366 -27.52 9.88 -2.07
N VAL A 367 -27.61 8.83 -1.26
CA VAL A 367 -27.41 7.48 -1.78
C VAL A 367 -28.63 7.12 -2.62
N LYS A 368 -28.44 6.90 -3.92
CA LYS A 368 -29.51 6.47 -4.84
C LYS A 368 -30.10 5.10 -4.46
N ASP A 369 -29.32 4.29 -3.74
CA ASP A 369 -29.76 3.01 -3.21
C ASP A 369 -30.48 3.23 -1.86
N PRO A 370 -31.80 2.98 -1.79
CA PRO A 370 -32.60 3.24 -0.59
C PRO A 370 -32.12 2.44 0.64
N GLU A 371 -31.50 1.26 0.47
CA GLU A 371 -30.97 0.47 1.58
C GLU A 371 -29.71 1.12 2.16
N LEU A 372 -28.77 1.50 1.29
CA LEU A 372 -27.57 2.22 1.72
C LEU A 372 -27.89 3.63 2.22
N ARG A 373 -28.97 4.25 1.71
CA ARG A 373 -29.49 5.52 2.21
C ARG A 373 -29.97 5.40 3.66
N ALA A 374 -30.81 4.42 3.97
CA ALA A 374 -31.26 4.17 5.35
C ALA A 374 -30.07 3.90 6.30
N ILE A 375 -29.05 3.21 5.81
CA ILE A 375 -27.80 2.97 6.52
C ILE A 375 -27.05 4.29 6.76
N VAL A 376 -26.83 5.12 5.74
CA VAL A 376 -26.14 6.43 5.86
C VAL A 376 -26.90 7.39 6.76
N GLU A 377 -28.22 7.46 6.66
CA GLU A 377 -29.08 8.31 7.51
C GLU A 377 -29.06 7.85 8.97
N SER A 378 -28.97 6.54 9.24
CA SER A 378 -28.75 6.03 10.61
C SER A 378 -27.39 6.43 11.21
N TRP A 379 -26.41 6.81 10.38
CA TRP A 379 -25.13 7.36 10.85
C TRP A 379 -25.26 8.77 11.43
N SER A 380 -26.38 9.47 11.19
CA SER A 380 -26.66 10.84 11.65
C SER A 380 -27.11 10.87 13.10
N SER A 381 -27.92 9.89 13.53
CA SER A 381 -28.57 9.90 14.84
C SER A 381 -27.66 9.43 15.99
N SER A 382 -26.55 8.77 15.69
CA SER A 382 -25.62 8.19 16.69
C SER A 382 -24.44 9.11 17.08
N SER A 383 -24.27 10.29 16.48
CA SER A 383 -23.22 11.23 16.93
C SER A 383 -23.65 12.11 18.11
N ALA A 384 -24.95 12.18 18.43
CA ALA A 384 -25.49 13.08 19.47
C ALA A 384 -26.11 12.35 20.68
N SER A 385 -26.30 11.03 20.65
CA SER A 385 -26.93 10.29 21.76
C SER A 385 -26.14 9.05 22.17
N HIS A 386 -26.23 8.68 23.46
CA HIS A 386 -25.68 7.44 23.99
C HIS A 386 -26.12 6.25 23.13
N PRO A 387 -25.21 5.32 22.77
CA PRO A 387 -25.57 4.20 21.91
C PRO A 387 -26.67 3.36 22.57
N PRO A 388 -27.66 2.86 21.80
CA PRO A 388 -28.63 1.92 22.33
C PRO A 388 -27.89 0.76 23.01
N LYS A 389 -28.36 0.34 24.19
CA LYS A 389 -27.77 -0.76 24.97
C LYS A 389 -27.68 -2.00 24.07
N ASN A 390 -26.48 -2.26 23.56
CA ASN A 390 -26.20 -3.44 22.76
C ASN A 390 -26.58 -4.69 23.59
N PRO A 391 -27.43 -5.62 23.10
CA PRO A 391 -27.77 -6.85 23.83
C PRO A 391 -26.54 -7.75 24.05
N TRP A 392 -25.44 -7.49 23.32
CA TRP A 392 -24.13 -8.13 23.50
C TRP A 392 -23.16 -7.29 24.33
N ARG A 393 -23.64 -6.28 25.06
CA ARG A 393 -22.92 -5.77 26.23
C ARG A 393 -22.99 -6.90 27.26
N VAL A 394 -22.19 -7.94 27.05
CA VAL A 394 -21.77 -8.87 28.08
C VAL A 394 -21.36 -7.95 29.21
N THR A 395 -22.18 -7.90 30.26
CA THR A 395 -21.77 -7.42 31.55
C THR A 395 -20.39 -8.03 31.73
N ARG A 396 -19.34 -7.19 31.75
CA ARG A 396 -18.10 -7.65 32.34
C ARG A 396 -18.53 -8.05 33.74
N TYR A 397 -18.68 -9.35 33.94
CA TYR A 397 -18.83 -9.94 35.25
C TYR A 397 -17.51 -9.60 35.95
N HIS A 398 -17.51 -8.46 36.64
CA HIS A 398 -16.62 -8.25 37.76
C HIS A 398 -17.08 -9.28 38.79
N GLY A 399 -16.40 -10.42 38.86
CA GLY A 399 -16.65 -11.47 39.86
C GLY A 399 -16.33 -11.04 41.30
N ALA A 400 -16.46 -9.76 41.63
CA ALA A 400 -16.30 -9.21 42.97
C ALA A 400 -17.67 -9.00 43.67
N ASP A 401 -18.75 -8.82 42.91
CA ASP A 401 -20.04 -8.44 43.51
C ASP A 401 -20.84 -9.65 44.04
N GLU A 402 -20.66 -10.85 43.48
CA GLU A 402 -21.26 -12.09 44.03
C GLU A 402 -20.58 -12.57 45.32
N GLU A 403 -19.29 -12.28 45.51
CA GLU A 403 -18.56 -12.57 46.74
C GLU A 403 -18.98 -11.60 47.86
N ASN A 404 -19.25 -10.33 47.54
CA ASN A 404 -19.80 -9.37 48.51
C ASN A 404 -21.26 -9.67 48.86
N HIS A 405 -22.12 -10.06 47.89
CA HIS A 405 -23.49 -10.45 48.20
C HIS A 405 -23.58 -11.78 48.99
N ARG A 406 -22.68 -12.74 48.75
CA ARG A 406 -22.58 -13.94 49.62
C ARG A 406 -21.99 -13.64 50.99
N ARG A 407 -21.05 -12.68 51.12
CA ARG A 407 -20.50 -12.25 52.41
C ARG A 407 -21.47 -11.39 53.22
N GLU A 408 -22.33 -10.61 52.59
CA GLU A 408 -23.42 -9.87 53.25
C GLU A 408 -24.53 -10.82 53.71
N ASN A 409 -24.91 -11.81 52.89
CA ASN A 409 -25.90 -12.82 53.32
C ASN A 409 -25.36 -13.78 54.40
N ALA A 410 -24.04 -14.03 54.45
CA ALA A 410 -23.41 -14.78 55.53
C ALA A 410 -23.18 -13.95 56.81
N ARG A 411 -23.25 -12.61 56.74
CA ARG A 411 -23.20 -11.71 57.90
C ARG A 411 -24.58 -11.35 58.46
N SER A 412 -25.64 -11.52 57.68
CA SER A 412 -27.03 -11.20 58.10
C SER A 412 -27.69 -12.25 59.00
N SER A 413 -26.98 -13.30 59.45
CA SER A 413 -27.52 -14.35 60.32
C SER A 413 -27.00 -14.34 61.77
N ARG A 414 -26.31 -13.27 62.21
CA ARG A 414 -25.97 -13.07 63.64
C ARG A 414 -26.01 -11.59 64.03
N SER A 415 -27.15 -11.12 64.52
CA SER A 415 -27.26 -10.38 65.79
C SER A 415 -28.69 -9.89 65.99
N THR A 416 -29.44 -10.60 66.80
CA THR A 416 -30.62 -10.10 67.49
C THR A 416 -30.22 -9.11 68.58
N SER A 417 -31.06 -8.07 68.73
CA SER A 417 -31.23 -7.19 69.89
C SER A 417 -30.07 -6.26 70.30
N ARG A 418 -30.30 -4.94 70.23
CA ARG A 418 -30.70 -4.13 71.40
C ARG A 418 -30.88 -2.64 71.04
N SER A 419 -32.10 -2.17 71.32
CA SER A 419 -32.63 -0.81 71.48
C SER A 419 -31.74 0.44 71.31
N GLY A 420 -32.24 1.37 70.49
CA GLY A 420 -32.77 2.63 71.01
C GLY A 420 -31.93 3.91 70.85
N ARG A 421 -32.48 4.86 70.07
CA ARG A 421 -32.84 6.25 70.45
C ARG A 421 -32.51 7.26 69.34
N ALA A 422 -33.56 7.90 68.82
CA ALA A 422 -33.51 9.10 67.96
C ALA A 422 -33.14 10.35 68.81
N PRO A 423 -32.73 11.50 68.22
CA PRO A 423 -33.66 12.36 67.47
C PRO A 423 -33.07 13.09 66.23
N SER A 424 -34.00 13.66 65.46
CA SER A 424 -33.87 14.56 64.29
C SER A 424 -33.91 16.05 64.76
N PRO A 425 -34.09 17.09 63.92
CA PRO A 425 -33.42 17.56 62.67
C PRO A 425 -33.02 19.07 62.73
N ALA A 426 -32.34 19.60 61.70
CA ALA A 426 -32.40 21.00 61.17
C ALA A 426 -31.13 21.27 60.31
N ALA A 427 -31.04 22.15 59.30
CA ALA A 427 -31.92 22.96 58.47
C ALA A 427 -31.03 23.48 57.30
N ALA A 428 -31.64 23.88 56.20
CA ALA A 428 -31.02 24.47 54.99
C ALA A 428 -30.74 26.00 55.19
N PRO A 429 -30.62 26.85 54.15
CA PRO A 429 -29.85 26.88 52.88
C PRO A 429 -29.14 28.26 52.62
N ALA A 430 -28.65 28.45 51.37
CA ALA A 430 -28.40 29.74 50.67
C ALA A 430 -27.09 30.48 51.05
N ALA A 431 -26.44 31.31 50.22
CA ALA A 431 -26.83 32.03 49.02
C ALA A 431 -25.60 32.41 48.14
N SER A 432 -25.94 32.97 46.99
CA SER A 432 -25.23 33.59 45.86
C SER A 432 -24.35 34.83 46.13
N VAL A 433 -23.81 35.40 45.02
CA VAL A 433 -23.28 36.79 44.78
C VAL A 433 -21.75 36.87 44.81
N SER A 434 -20.98 37.55 43.95
CA SER A 434 -21.14 38.18 42.63
C SER A 434 -19.75 38.60 42.12
N THR A 435 -19.64 38.72 40.80
CA THR A 435 -18.85 39.68 39.97
C THR A 435 -17.83 40.61 40.63
N LEU A 436 -16.66 40.73 40.00
CA LEU A 436 -15.92 42.00 39.85
C LEU A 436 -14.96 41.95 38.65
N ASP A 437 -15.25 42.82 37.68
CA ASP A 437 -14.37 43.29 36.62
C ASP A 437 -13.20 44.12 37.19
N ILE A 438 -11.99 43.99 36.64
CA ILE A 438 -11.01 45.09 36.61
C ILE A 438 -10.32 45.15 35.25
N ALA A 439 -10.25 46.38 34.77
CA ALA A 439 -9.91 46.86 33.45
C ALA A 439 -8.39 47.00 33.17
N VAL A 440 -8.08 46.95 31.86
CA VAL A 440 -7.27 47.91 31.07
C VAL A 440 -5.93 48.40 31.63
N TYR A 441 -4.85 48.15 30.87
CA TYR A 441 -3.82 49.16 30.61
C TYR A 441 -3.29 49.02 29.17
N ASN A 442 -3.49 50.08 28.38
CA ASN A 442 -2.80 50.35 27.12
C ASN A 442 -1.57 51.22 27.41
N ALA A 443 -0.48 51.02 26.67
CA ALA A 443 0.50 52.06 26.42
C ALA A 443 1.16 51.85 25.05
N SER A 444 1.19 52.93 24.27
CA SER A 444 1.64 53.03 22.89
C SER A 444 3.10 53.50 22.78
N SER A 445 3.72 53.12 21.65
CA SER A 445 4.67 53.89 20.82
C SER A 445 6.01 54.38 21.39
N THR A 446 7.11 54.04 20.69
CA THR A 446 8.05 55.04 20.12
C THR A 446 8.94 54.43 19.04
N SER A 447 9.06 55.16 17.93
CA SER A 447 9.93 54.98 16.77
C SER A 447 11.31 55.63 16.99
N VAL A 448 12.41 55.00 16.55
CA VAL A 448 13.69 55.67 16.26
C VAL A 448 14.39 55.01 15.06
N THR A 449 15.00 55.87 14.24
CA THR A 449 15.53 55.67 12.90
C THR A 449 17.08 55.67 12.92
N ALA A 450 17.71 54.76 12.14
CA ALA A 450 19.09 54.79 11.58
C ALA A 450 20.30 54.76 12.56
N PRO A 451 21.58 54.48 12.14
CA PRO A 451 22.13 54.37 10.77
C PRO A 451 23.05 53.15 10.48
N ALA A 452 23.46 53.03 9.21
CA ALA A 452 24.40 52.06 8.64
C ALA A 452 25.88 52.35 8.95
N PRO A 453 26.77 51.33 8.86
CA PRO A 453 28.18 51.57 8.52
C PRO A 453 28.72 50.49 7.51
N PRO A 454 29.99 50.52 7.06
CA PRO A 454 30.33 50.72 5.65
C PRO A 454 30.90 49.47 4.95
N ALA A 455 31.00 49.58 3.63
CA ALA A 455 31.59 48.59 2.74
C ALA A 455 33.05 48.26 3.10
N THR A 456 33.36 46.97 3.21
CA THR A 456 34.73 46.47 3.20
C THR A 456 34.83 45.30 2.20
N LEU A 457 35.67 45.49 1.18
CA LEU A 457 36.12 44.49 0.22
C LEU A 457 37.12 43.55 0.90
N THR A 458 36.78 42.28 1.09
CA THR A 458 37.75 41.23 1.42
C THR A 458 37.31 39.88 0.85
N SER A 459 38.18 39.36 -0.03
CA SER A 459 38.47 37.96 -0.37
C SER A 459 37.42 36.89 -0.01
N ARG A 460 36.90 36.29 -1.09
CA ARG A 460 35.95 35.17 -1.17
C ARG A 460 36.57 33.87 -0.59
N PRO A 461 36.08 33.32 0.54
CA PRO A 461 36.45 31.96 0.92
C PRO A 461 35.63 30.97 0.07
N ALA A 462 36.30 29.88 -0.32
CA ALA A 462 35.70 28.77 -1.03
C ALA A 462 34.45 28.28 -0.28
N THR A 463 33.32 28.27 -0.98
CA THR A 463 32.06 27.73 -0.45
C THR A 463 32.22 26.25 -0.20
N ASP A 464 32.25 25.89 1.07
CA ASP A 464 31.95 24.54 1.54
C ASP A 464 30.66 24.06 0.89
N SER A 465 30.77 22.87 0.31
CA SER A 465 29.66 22.17 -0.29
C SER A 465 28.71 21.71 0.83
N GLU A 466 27.72 22.55 1.16
CA GLU A 466 26.60 22.19 2.01
C GLU A 466 25.96 20.90 1.46
N GLN A 467 26.27 19.80 2.11
CA GLN A 467 25.57 18.55 1.93
C GLN A 467 24.14 18.74 2.39
N ILE A 468 23.23 18.99 1.44
CA ILE A 468 21.78 18.91 1.63
C ILE A 468 21.43 17.44 1.89
N SER A 469 21.74 16.93 3.08
CA SER A 469 21.09 15.78 3.66
C SER A 469 19.94 16.34 4.49
N ALA A 470 18.70 15.98 4.14
CA ALA A 470 17.52 16.48 4.84
C ALA A 470 17.68 16.22 6.36
N PRO A 471 17.75 17.26 7.21
CA PRO A 471 18.04 17.07 8.62
C PRO A 471 16.91 16.29 9.31
N PRO A 472 17.22 15.50 10.36
CA PRO A 472 16.22 14.80 11.17
C PRO A 472 15.11 15.72 11.72
N HIS A 473 15.36 17.02 11.82
CA HIS A 473 14.39 18.06 12.19
C HIS A 473 13.22 18.22 11.21
N ALA A 474 13.39 17.89 9.92
CA ALA A 474 12.32 18.05 8.92
C ALA A 474 11.11 17.15 9.19
N PHE A 475 11.30 15.98 9.80
CA PHE A 475 10.18 15.10 10.17
C PHE A 475 9.48 15.58 11.45
N ALA A 476 10.24 16.07 12.44
CA ALA A 476 9.68 16.62 13.68
C ALA A 476 8.87 17.89 13.40
N HIS A 477 9.43 18.82 12.63
CA HIS A 477 8.74 20.04 12.18
C HIS A 477 7.49 19.70 11.35
N ALA A 478 7.55 18.69 10.47
CA ALA A 478 6.37 18.24 9.75
C ALA A 478 5.29 17.64 10.68
N LEU A 479 5.66 16.97 11.77
CA LEU A 479 4.71 16.48 12.77
C LEU A 479 4.11 17.62 13.62
N GLU A 480 4.90 18.65 13.93
CA GLU A 480 4.44 19.84 14.65
C GLU A 480 3.48 20.66 13.79
N LYS A 481 3.85 20.91 12.53
CA LYS A 481 2.96 21.53 11.54
C LYS A 481 1.65 20.75 11.40
N LEU A 482 1.75 19.42 11.31
CA LEU A 482 0.58 18.52 11.32
C LEU A 482 -0.29 18.61 12.59
N ALA A 483 0.18 19.16 13.70
CA ALA A 483 -0.64 19.36 14.88
C ALA A 483 -1.45 20.66 14.82
N ILE A 484 -0.95 21.67 14.10
CA ILE A 484 -1.47 23.04 14.09
C ILE A 484 -2.46 23.26 12.94
N ASP A 485 -2.13 22.80 11.72
CA ASP A 485 -2.92 23.07 10.52
C ASP A 485 -4.38 22.64 10.71
N LYS A 486 -5.37 23.33 10.14
CA LYS A 486 -6.76 22.85 10.06
C LYS A 486 -7.09 22.54 8.61
N PHE A 487 -7.71 21.38 8.36
CA PHE A 487 -8.11 21.04 7.00
C PHE A 487 -9.54 21.52 6.73
N GLU A 488 -9.76 22.23 5.63
CA GLU A 488 -11.08 22.66 5.19
C GLU A 488 -11.37 22.18 3.78
N PHE A 489 -12.65 22.10 3.40
CA PHE A 489 -13.05 21.83 2.03
C PHE A 489 -13.52 23.14 1.39
N PRO A 490 -13.16 23.42 0.13
CA PRO A 490 -13.72 24.57 -0.60
C PRO A 490 -15.25 24.62 -0.52
N GLN A 491 -15.82 25.79 -0.20
CA GLN A 491 -17.27 25.95 -0.02
C GLN A 491 -18.07 25.76 -1.33
N SER A 492 -17.43 25.95 -2.48
CA SER A 492 -18.05 25.92 -3.81
C SER A 492 -18.14 24.52 -4.44
N MET A 493 -18.06 23.46 -3.65
CA MET A 493 -18.12 22.09 -4.18
C MET A 493 -19.55 21.69 -4.52
N ASP A 494 -19.78 21.35 -5.79
CA ASP A 494 -21.04 20.73 -6.21
C ASP A 494 -20.92 19.21 -6.06
N LEU A 495 -21.54 18.70 -4.99
CA LEU A 495 -21.53 17.29 -4.64
C LEU A 495 -22.66 16.49 -5.31
N SER A 496 -23.53 17.14 -6.08
CA SER A 496 -24.69 16.48 -6.74
C SER A 496 -24.27 15.39 -7.73
N THR A 497 -23.08 15.53 -8.31
CA THR A 497 -22.53 14.60 -9.31
C THR A 497 -21.73 13.44 -8.72
N LEU A 498 -21.52 13.41 -7.40
CA LEU A 498 -20.70 12.36 -6.79
C LEU A 498 -21.42 11.01 -6.78
N GLN A 499 -20.66 9.96 -7.11
CA GLN A 499 -21.11 8.59 -6.97
C GLN A 499 -21.29 8.21 -5.48
N PRO A 500 -22.25 7.30 -5.17
CA PRO A 500 -22.44 6.83 -3.81
C PRO A 500 -21.20 6.10 -3.27
N PRO A 501 -21.06 5.96 -1.94
CA PRO A 501 -19.93 5.28 -1.31
C PRO A 501 -19.76 3.85 -1.84
N ASP A 502 -18.59 3.55 -2.40
CA ASP A 502 -18.25 2.20 -2.86
C ASP A 502 -17.76 1.31 -1.70
N ALA A 503 -17.63 0.01 -1.95
CA ALA A 503 -17.14 -0.94 -0.95
C ALA A 503 -15.74 -0.58 -0.39
N PHE A 504 -14.91 0.09 -1.19
CA PHE A 504 -13.61 0.58 -0.75
C PHE A 504 -13.74 1.73 0.26
N THR A 505 -14.74 2.60 0.08
CA THR A 505 -15.10 3.66 1.03
C THR A 505 -15.53 3.07 2.37
N LEU A 506 -16.42 2.07 2.36
CA LEU A 506 -16.86 1.37 3.58
C LEU A 506 -15.68 0.70 4.31
N SER A 507 -14.78 0.07 3.57
CA SER A 507 -13.55 -0.53 4.11
C SER A 507 -12.62 0.50 4.75
N SER A 508 -12.55 1.70 4.17
CA SER A 508 -11.76 2.82 4.68
C SER A 508 -12.35 3.35 5.99
N TYR A 509 -13.68 3.38 6.14
CA TYR A 509 -14.35 3.72 7.41
C TYR A 509 -14.05 2.74 8.53
N ILE A 510 -14.19 1.44 8.28
CA ILE A 510 -13.84 0.40 9.26
C ILE A 510 -12.39 0.56 9.70
N THR A 511 -11.48 0.76 8.74
CA THR A 511 -10.06 0.93 9.01
C THR A 511 -9.78 2.20 9.83
N TYR A 512 -10.48 3.31 9.53
CA TYR A 512 -10.38 4.56 10.27
C TYR A 512 -10.74 4.37 11.74
N TRP A 513 -11.96 3.88 12.05
CA TRP A 513 -12.41 3.67 13.42
C TRP A 513 -11.51 2.71 14.20
N VAL A 514 -11.02 1.67 13.53
CA VAL A 514 -10.03 0.74 14.11
C VAL A 514 -8.68 1.43 14.40
N SER A 515 -8.30 2.42 13.59
CA SER A 515 -7.06 3.17 13.76
C SER A 515 -7.15 4.18 14.91
N THR A 516 -8.31 4.83 15.06
CA THR A 516 -8.65 5.82 16.11
C THR A 516 -9.18 5.19 17.40
N ASN A 517 -9.18 3.86 17.49
CA ASN A 517 -9.61 3.10 18.68
C ASN A 517 -11.11 3.26 19.01
N GLN A 518 -11.94 3.54 18.01
CA GLN A 518 -13.40 3.51 18.08
C GLN A 518 -13.91 2.16 17.55
N ILE A 519 -13.39 1.06 18.12
CA ILE A 519 -13.60 -0.29 17.57
C ILE A 519 -15.08 -0.70 17.65
N ASP A 520 -15.79 -0.31 18.70
CA ASP A 520 -17.21 -0.65 18.86
C ASP A 520 -18.07 -0.07 17.74
N ARG A 521 -17.83 1.19 17.34
CA ARG A 521 -18.51 1.80 16.17
C ARG A 521 -18.28 1.02 14.89
N ALA A 522 -17.06 0.51 14.69
CA ALA A 522 -16.77 -0.33 13.53
C ALA A 522 -17.54 -1.65 13.56
N ILE A 523 -17.75 -2.23 14.75
CA ILE A 523 -18.51 -3.48 14.89
C ILE A 523 -19.99 -3.23 14.66
N ASP A 524 -20.55 -2.20 15.28
CA ASP A 524 -21.95 -1.82 15.10
C ASP A 524 -22.23 -1.53 13.62
N PHE A 525 -21.29 -0.87 12.93
CA PHE A 525 -21.34 -0.67 11.49
C PHE A 525 -21.28 -1.97 10.67
N ILE A 526 -20.38 -2.90 11.00
CA ILE A 526 -20.31 -4.20 10.33
C ILE A 526 -21.63 -4.95 10.49
N CYS A 527 -22.20 -4.94 11.70
CA CYS A 527 -23.47 -5.58 12.02
C CYS A 527 -24.66 -4.90 11.33
N MET A 528 -24.61 -3.57 11.14
CA MET A 528 -25.62 -2.82 10.41
C MET A 528 -25.58 -3.14 8.91
N LEU A 529 -24.39 -3.23 8.31
CA LEU A 529 -24.24 -3.62 6.91
C LEU A 529 -24.64 -5.08 6.66
N LEU A 530 -24.43 -5.94 7.67
CA LEU A 530 -24.65 -7.38 7.59
C LEU A 530 -25.49 -7.84 8.79
N PRO A 531 -26.79 -7.49 8.84
CA PRO A 531 -27.67 -7.78 9.98
C PRO A 531 -27.83 -9.29 10.24
N GLN A 532 -27.55 -10.13 9.25
CA GLN A 532 -27.54 -11.58 9.38
C GLN A 532 -26.46 -12.08 10.37
N LEU A 533 -25.50 -11.23 10.75
CA LEU A 533 -24.49 -11.53 11.76
C LEU A 533 -25.01 -11.46 13.20
N THR A 534 -25.99 -10.59 13.48
CA THR A 534 -26.42 -10.22 14.84
C THR A 534 -27.67 -10.93 15.33
N SER A 535 -28.49 -11.50 14.44
CA SER A 535 -29.78 -12.07 14.83
C SER A 535 -29.60 -13.27 15.77
N VAL A 536 -30.06 -13.10 17.01
CA VAL A 536 -30.23 -14.15 18.03
C VAL A 536 -31.31 -15.09 17.50
N ALA A 537 -30.96 -16.35 17.26
CA ALA A 537 -31.96 -17.35 16.97
C ALA A 537 -32.81 -17.54 18.23
N GLN A 538 -34.14 -17.44 18.12
CA GLN A 538 -35.04 -17.95 19.15
C GLN A 538 -34.76 -19.45 19.34
N GLU A 539 -34.77 -19.89 20.59
CA GLU A 539 -34.29 -21.19 21.05
C GLU A 539 -34.97 -22.34 20.29
N GLY A 540 -34.17 -23.18 19.61
CA GLY A 540 -34.67 -24.41 18.99
C GLY A 540 -33.79 -24.93 17.85
N ASP A 541 -33.47 -24.10 16.85
CA ASP A 541 -32.74 -24.52 15.64
C ASP A 541 -31.62 -23.54 15.25
N VAL A 542 -30.68 -23.34 16.18
CA VAL A 542 -29.75 -22.20 16.19
C VAL A 542 -28.68 -22.27 15.07
N ARG A 543 -28.29 -23.47 14.61
CA ARG A 543 -27.14 -23.62 13.68
C ARG A 543 -27.55 -23.69 12.22
N THR A 544 -28.59 -24.45 11.92
CA THR A 544 -29.16 -24.60 10.57
C THR A 544 -29.69 -23.25 10.08
N SER A 545 -30.32 -22.49 10.99
CA SER A 545 -30.75 -21.11 10.75
C SER A 545 -29.58 -20.14 10.48
N ILE A 546 -28.46 -20.20 11.22
CA ILE A 546 -27.31 -19.30 10.96
C ILE A 546 -26.71 -19.54 9.57
N ARG A 547 -26.52 -20.80 9.16
CA ARG A 547 -25.95 -21.12 7.84
C ARG A 547 -26.86 -20.67 6.72
N ALA A 548 -28.17 -20.96 6.81
CA ALA A 548 -29.14 -20.53 5.82
C ALA A 548 -29.20 -19.00 5.70
N ARG A 549 -29.21 -18.29 6.84
CA ARG A 549 -29.19 -16.81 6.88
C ARG A 549 -27.94 -16.22 6.25
N LEU A 550 -26.75 -16.70 6.60
CA LEU A 550 -25.50 -16.23 5.99
C LEU A 550 -25.41 -16.63 4.50
N GLY A 551 -26.01 -17.77 4.12
CA GLY A 551 -26.20 -18.18 2.74
C GLY A 551 -26.99 -17.16 1.92
N SER A 552 -28.09 -16.63 2.48
CA SER A 552 -28.89 -15.59 1.82
C SER A 552 -28.13 -14.29 1.57
N ALA A 553 -27.16 -13.95 2.43
CA ALA A 553 -26.38 -12.72 2.34
C ALA A 553 -25.15 -12.81 1.42
N ARG A 554 -24.89 -13.97 0.78
CA ARG A 554 -23.66 -14.19 -0.01
C ARG A 554 -23.53 -13.26 -1.21
N THR A 555 -24.65 -12.90 -1.86
CA THR A 555 -24.66 -12.01 -3.03
C THR A 555 -24.35 -10.57 -2.62
N GLN A 556 -24.94 -10.11 -1.51
CA GLN A 556 -24.62 -8.83 -0.88
C GLN A 556 -23.15 -8.76 -0.47
N GLY A 557 -22.64 -9.81 0.18
CA GLY A 557 -21.22 -9.90 0.54
C GLY A 557 -20.29 -9.95 -0.68
N ALA A 558 -20.71 -10.55 -1.80
CA ALA A 558 -19.93 -10.55 -3.04
C ALA A 558 -19.70 -9.12 -3.56
N LYS A 559 -20.70 -8.23 -3.44
CA LYS A 559 -20.61 -6.80 -3.77
C LYS A 559 -19.66 -6.03 -2.84
N LEU A 560 -19.56 -6.41 -1.57
CA LEU A 560 -18.65 -5.77 -0.61
C LEU A 560 -17.17 -6.11 -0.86
N GLY A 561 -16.86 -7.26 -1.45
CA GLY A 561 -15.50 -7.58 -1.88
C GLY A 561 -14.51 -7.96 -0.78
N SER A 562 -13.31 -8.39 -1.19
CA SER A 562 -12.28 -8.93 -0.28
C SER A 562 -11.74 -7.93 0.74
N TYR A 563 -11.54 -6.68 0.32
CA TYR A 563 -10.98 -5.62 1.17
C TYR A 563 -11.88 -5.31 2.37
N PHE A 564 -13.20 -5.35 2.18
CA PHE A 564 -14.17 -5.16 3.24
C PHE A 564 -14.05 -6.25 4.30
N PHE A 565 -14.06 -7.52 3.90
CA PHE A 565 -13.94 -8.64 4.83
C PHE A 565 -12.61 -8.63 5.59
N SER A 566 -11.50 -8.30 4.92
CA SER A 566 -10.20 -8.11 5.59
C SER A 566 -10.24 -7.01 6.66
N ALA A 567 -10.89 -5.88 6.37
CA ALA A 567 -11.05 -4.78 7.32
C ALA A 567 -11.94 -5.18 8.50
N ALA A 568 -13.09 -5.81 8.21
CA ALA A 568 -14.07 -6.25 9.20
C ALA A 568 -13.48 -7.30 10.16
N ILE A 569 -12.83 -8.34 9.63
CA ILE A 569 -12.19 -9.38 10.44
C ILE A 569 -11.08 -8.79 11.31
N ASN A 570 -10.26 -7.88 10.77
CA ASN A 570 -9.22 -7.23 11.57
C ASN A 570 -9.81 -6.31 12.67
N ALA A 571 -10.96 -5.67 12.44
CA ALA A 571 -11.69 -4.93 13.47
C ALA A 571 -12.15 -5.88 14.59
N LEU A 572 -12.80 -6.98 14.22
CA LEU A 572 -13.32 -7.99 15.15
C LEU A 572 -12.20 -8.66 15.94
N ARG A 573 -11.09 -9.02 15.29
CA ARG A 573 -9.88 -9.52 15.95
C ARG A 573 -9.36 -8.54 17.00
N LYS A 574 -9.29 -7.25 16.68
CA LYS A 574 -8.83 -6.22 17.63
C LYS A 574 -9.80 -6.00 18.79
N SER A 575 -11.10 -6.23 18.57
CA SER A 575 -12.11 -6.18 19.62
C SER A 575 -12.12 -7.42 20.53
N GLY A 576 -11.53 -8.53 20.08
CA GLY A 576 -11.59 -9.82 20.78
C GLY A 576 -12.88 -10.63 20.56
N ARG A 577 -13.80 -10.18 19.69
CA ARG A 577 -15.04 -10.89 19.34
C ARG A 577 -14.80 -12.00 18.29
N ILE A 578 -14.11 -13.07 18.68
CA ILE A 578 -13.67 -14.13 17.76
C ILE A 578 -14.84 -14.88 17.10
N GLY A 579 -15.90 -15.23 17.86
CA GLY A 579 -17.06 -15.91 17.28
C GLY A 579 -17.79 -15.08 16.22
N LEU A 580 -17.81 -13.76 16.35
CA LEU A 580 -18.33 -12.87 15.30
C LEU A 580 -17.38 -12.81 14.10
N ALA A 581 -16.05 -12.82 14.34
CA ALA A 581 -15.05 -12.90 13.27
C ALA A 581 -15.19 -14.20 12.45
N GLU A 582 -15.51 -15.33 13.07
CA GLU A 582 -15.77 -16.60 12.39
C GLU A 582 -17.04 -16.56 11.52
N ARG A 583 -18.12 -15.93 11.99
CA ARG A 583 -19.32 -15.72 11.16
C ARG A 583 -19.04 -14.84 9.96
N VAL A 584 -18.30 -13.74 10.16
CA VAL A 584 -17.85 -12.87 9.07
C VAL A 584 -16.94 -13.63 8.12
N TRP A 585 -16.03 -14.46 8.63
CA TRP A 585 -15.21 -15.36 7.81
C TRP A 585 -16.07 -16.29 6.97
N TYR A 586 -17.12 -16.89 7.54
CA TYR A 586 -18.01 -17.79 6.79
C TYR A 586 -18.70 -17.10 5.63
N LEU A 587 -19.31 -15.95 5.94
CA LEU A 587 -19.94 -15.13 4.92
C LEU A 587 -18.92 -14.69 3.87
N ALA A 588 -17.70 -14.32 4.27
CA ALA A 588 -16.63 -13.98 3.35
C ALA A 588 -16.31 -15.12 2.38
N ARG A 589 -16.32 -16.37 2.85
CA ARG A 589 -16.06 -17.57 2.02
C ARG A 589 -17.21 -17.87 1.05
N LEU A 590 -18.45 -17.72 1.50
CA LEU A 590 -19.64 -17.84 0.66
C LEU A 590 -19.68 -16.73 -0.39
N SER A 591 -19.36 -15.51 0.01
CA SER A 591 -19.33 -14.32 -0.86
C SER A 591 -18.23 -14.40 -1.91
N GLU A 592 -17.05 -14.89 -1.50
CA GLU A 592 -15.96 -15.19 -2.41
C GLU A 592 -16.46 -16.21 -3.45
N GLU A 593 -17.16 -17.28 -3.05
CA GLU A 593 -17.65 -18.30 -3.99
C GLU A 593 -18.71 -17.75 -4.94
N ALA A 594 -19.64 -16.94 -4.43
CA ALA A 594 -20.63 -16.24 -5.23
C ALA A 594 -19.97 -15.31 -6.26
N SER A 595 -18.88 -14.63 -5.92
CA SER A 595 -18.14 -13.76 -6.87
C SER A 595 -17.53 -14.52 -8.05
N TRP A 596 -17.29 -15.83 -7.92
CA TRP A 596 -16.79 -16.70 -8.99
C TRP A 596 -17.91 -17.32 -9.84
N ASN A 597 -19.17 -17.14 -9.46
CA ASN A 597 -20.29 -17.65 -10.24
C ASN A 597 -20.44 -16.86 -11.54
N ARG A 598 -20.64 -17.56 -12.66
CA ARG A 598 -20.85 -16.92 -13.98
C ARG A 598 -22.20 -16.24 -14.08
N ASP A 599 -23.18 -16.69 -13.30
CA ASP A 599 -24.50 -16.09 -13.26
C ASP A 599 -24.42 -14.67 -12.63
N PRO A 600 -24.76 -13.60 -13.38
CA PRO A 600 -24.81 -12.24 -12.85
C PRO A 600 -25.76 -12.07 -11.66
N ALA A 601 -26.82 -12.87 -11.57
CA ALA A 601 -27.77 -12.83 -10.46
C ALA A 601 -27.11 -13.27 -9.14
N VAL A 602 -26.22 -14.26 -9.20
CA VAL A 602 -25.51 -14.80 -8.03
C VAL A 602 -24.23 -14.02 -7.74
N SER A 603 -23.48 -13.62 -8.76
CA SER A 603 -22.26 -12.82 -8.60
C SER A 603 -22.55 -11.35 -8.29
N GLY A 604 -23.79 -10.90 -8.51
CA GLY A 604 -24.16 -9.49 -8.44
C GLY A 604 -23.49 -8.65 -9.52
N GLY A 605 -23.03 -9.26 -10.63
CA GLY A 605 -22.27 -8.60 -11.68
C GLY A 605 -20.86 -8.15 -11.27
N VAL A 606 -20.35 -8.65 -10.14
CA VAL A 606 -19.06 -8.23 -9.58
C VAL A 606 -17.92 -9.01 -10.22
N LYS A 607 -16.79 -8.35 -10.45
CA LYS A 607 -15.56 -9.02 -10.89
C LYS A 607 -15.15 -10.09 -9.88
N PRO A 608 -14.83 -11.33 -10.30
CA PRO A 608 -14.39 -12.38 -9.39
C PRO A 608 -13.18 -11.95 -8.55
N TRP A 609 -13.20 -12.31 -7.27
CA TRP A 609 -12.15 -11.93 -6.33
C TRP A 609 -11.82 -13.07 -5.35
N CYS A 610 -10.62 -13.00 -4.76
CA CYS A 610 -10.17 -13.90 -3.71
C CYS A 610 -9.99 -13.12 -2.40
N LEU A 611 -10.15 -13.80 -1.26
CA LEU A 611 -9.81 -13.19 0.02
C LEU A 611 -8.30 -12.88 0.09
N ASP A 612 -7.98 -11.68 0.54
CA ASP A 612 -6.59 -11.22 0.73
C ASP A 612 -5.92 -12.01 1.86
N ILE A 613 -4.60 -12.21 1.76
CA ILE A 613 -3.78 -12.86 2.79
C ILE A 613 -3.95 -12.17 4.15
N THR A 614 -4.29 -10.88 4.16
CA THR A 614 -4.57 -10.14 5.39
C THR A 614 -5.79 -10.68 6.17
N ALA A 615 -6.82 -11.19 5.50
CA ALA A 615 -7.96 -11.84 6.15
C ALA A 615 -7.56 -13.16 6.80
N TYR A 616 -6.84 -14.03 6.08
CA TYR A 616 -6.30 -15.28 6.62
C TYR A 616 -5.38 -15.03 7.80
N THR A 617 -4.47 -14.07 7.68
CA THR A 617 -3.56 -13.66 8.76
C THR A 617 -4.34 -13.17 9.98
N ALA A 618 -5.39 -12.39 9.79
CA ALA A 618 -6.21 -11.89 10.90
C ALA A 618 -6.96 -13.04 11.62
N MET A 619 -7.48 -14.02 10.88
CA MET A 619 -8.11 -15.21 11.47
C MET A 619 -7.10 -16.11 12.19
N LEU A 620 -5.92 -16.37 11.61
CA LEU A 620 -4.84 -17.09 12.31
C LEU A 620 -4.45 -16.38 13.60
N GLN A 621 -4.43 -15.04 13.61
CA GLN A 621 -4.14 -14.29 14.84
C GLN A 621 -5.24 -14.45 15.90
N CYS A 622 -6.51 -14.62 15.52
CA CYS A 622 -7.57 -15.00 16.47
C CYS A 622 -7.24 -16.35 17.12
N TYR A 623 -6.94 -17.38 16.31
CA TYR A 623 -6.62 -18.72 16.82
C TYR A 623 -5.30 -18.75 17.61
N ALA A 624 -4.30 -17.95 17.24
CA ALA A 624 -3.06 -17.80 17.99
C ALA A 624 -3.30 -17.26 19.42
N VAL A 625 -4.25 -16.32 19.57
CA VAL A 625 -4.65 -15.80 20.89
C VAL A 625 -5.32 -16.89 21.71
N GLU A 626 -6.20 -17.69 21.11
CA GLU A 626 -6.87 -18.82 21.80
C GLU A 626 -5.90 -19.94 22.18
N SER A 627 -4.99 -20.31 21.28
CA SER A 627 -3.89 -21.24 21.56
C SER A 627 -3.05 -20.77 22.75
N LYS A 628 -2.70 -19.47 22.80
CA LYS A 628 -1.97 -18.88 23.94
C LYS A 628 -2.74 -18.97 25.25
N LYS A 629 -4.06 -18.73 25.24
CA LYS A 629 -4.91 -18.89 26.43
C LYS A 629 -4.90 -20.34 26.90
N GLY A 630 -5.03 -21.30 25.99
CA GLY A 630 -4.96 -22.74 26.28
C GLY A 630 -3.66 -23.14 26.97
N VAL A 631 -2.50 -22.72 26.45
CA VAL A 631 -1.18 -22.99 27.05
C VAL A 631 -1.03 -22.35 28.43
N THR A 632 -1.52 -21.11 28.59
CA THR A 632 -1.40 -20.39 29.87
C THR A 632 -2.24 -21.06 30.95
N LEU A 633 -3.47 -21.46 30.62
CA LEU A 633 -4.34 -22.20 31.53
C LEU A 633 -3.74 -23.56 31.90
N SER A 634 -3.14 -24.26 30.94
CA SER A 634 -2.43 -25.52 31.17
C SER A 634 -1.25 -25.37 32.15
N PHE A 635 -0.56 -24.23 32.15
CA PHE A 635 0.50 -23.94 33.13
C PHE A 635 -0.04 -23.56 34.53
N GLN A 636 -1.23 -22.96 34.61
CA GLN A 636 -1.82 -22.45 35.85
C GLN A 636 -2.74 -23.45 36.57
N SER A 637 -3.34 -24.41 35.87
CA SER A 637 -4.36 -25.30 36.44
C SER A 637 -3.78 -26.43 37.29
N GLY A 638 -3.39 -26.05 38.51
CA GLY A 638 -3.74 -26.80 39.73
C GLY A 638 -5.09 -26.35 40.33
N LYS A 639 -5.66 -25.19 39.93
CA LYS A 639 -6.98 -24.71 40.38
C LYS A 639 -7.68 -23.83 39.32
N VAL A 640 -8.92 -24.22 38.97
CA VAL A 640 -10.12 -23.37 38.77
C VAL A 640 -10.62 -22.94 37.36
N PHE A 641 -11.97 -23.10 37.27
CA PHE A 641 -13.11 -22.53 36.52
C PHE A 641 -13.20 -22.38 34.98
N VAL A 642 -14.40 -22.73 34.50
CA VAL A 642 -14.91 -22.64 33.13
C VAL A 642 -16.15 -21.75 33.11
N ALA A 643 -16.18 -20.76 32.21
CA ALA A 643 -17.42 -20.11 31.76
C ALA A 643 -17.53 -20.31 30.24
N GLY A 644 -18.73 -20.68 29.78
CA GLY A 644 -19.06 -21.35 28.52
C GLY A 644 -18.65 -20.65 27.21
N TRP A 645 -18.32 -21.47 26.21
CA TRP A 645 -17.95 -21.09 24.84
C TRP A 645 -18.58 -22.06 23.84
N ALA A 646 -19.14 -21.56 22.74
CA ALA A 646 -19.67 -22.36 21.64
C ALA A 646 -18.83 -22.16 20.36
N PHE A 647 -18.27 -23.25 19.82
CA PHE A 647 -17.50 -23.27 18.56
C PHE A 647 -18.33 -23.81 17.39
N PHE A 648 -18.04 -23.35 16.16
CA PHE A 648 -18.57 -23.89 14.90
C PHE A 648 -17.52 -24.80 14.24
N ASN A 649 -17.82 -26.10 14.07
CA ASN A 649 -16.98 -27.02 13.30
C ASN A 649 -17.24 -26.88 11.79
N TRP A 650 -16.21 -27.05 10.97
CA TRP A 650 -16.23 -26.66 9.55
C TRP A 650 -15.62 -27.67 8.58
N ASN A 651 -15.95 -28.95 8.70
CA ASN A 651 -15.77 -29.85 7.57
C ASN A 651 -16.86 -30.94 7.54
N SER A 652 -17.11 -31.36 6.30
CA SER A 652 -17.97 -32.43 5.76
C SER A 652 -19.49 -32.28 5.75
N GLU A 653 -20.06 -32.57 4.57
CA GLU A 653 -21.44 -33.01 4.29
C GLU A 653 -21.84 -34.28 5.06
N THR A 654 -20.95 -34.80 5.90
CA THR A 654 -21.23 -35.80 6.89
C THR A 654 -20.63 -35.33 8.22
N THR A 655 -21.42 -35.55 9.28
CA THR A 655 -20.98 -35.78 10.65
C THR A 655 -20.58 -34.64 11.62
N VAL A 656 -21.28 -34.71 12.75
CA VAL A 656 -20.92 -34.46 14.17
C VAL A 656 -20.64 -33.03 14.63
N SER A 657 -21.56 -32.59 15.48
CA SER A 657 -21.52 -31.35 16.23
C SER A 657 -20.44 -31.39 17.35
N TRP A 658 -19.83 -30.25 17.67
CA TRP A 658 -18.99 -30.09 18.87
C TRP A 658 -19.70 -30.46 20.19
N GLN A 659 -21.05 -30.50 20.20
CA GLN A 659 -21.83 -30.95 21.36
C GLN A 659 -21.71 -32.47 21.58
N GLN A 660 -21.66 -33.27 20.50
CA GLN A 660 -21.38 -34.71 20.60
C GLN A 660 -19.91 -34.97 20.98
N TYR A 661 -18.94 -34.21 20.46
CA TYR A 661 -17.54 -34.39 20.87
C TYR A 661 -17.29 -33.99 22.34
N THR A 662 -18.04 -33.04 22.90
CA THR A 662 -18.00 -32.77 24.35
C THR A 662 -18.81 -33.75 25.20
N ALA A 663 -19.84 -34.40 24.62
CA ALA A 663 -20.64 -35.41 25.30
C ALA A 663 -19.92 -36.77 25.35
N ASP A 664 -19.30 -37.21 24.24
CA ASP A 664 -18.54 -38.46 24.17
C ASP A 664 -17.21 -38.36 24.93
N ALA A 665 -16.53 -37.20 24.89
CA ALA A 665 -15.35 -36.95 25.73
C ALA A 665 -15.70 -36.74 27.22
N GLY A 666 -16.98 -36.50 27.52
CA GLY A 666 -17.54 -36.55 28.89
C GLY A 666 -17.84 -37.99 29.33
N ALA A 667 -18.05 -38.91 28.39
CA ALA A 667 -18.24 -40.34 28.67
C ALA A 667 -16.91 -41.08 28.90
N GLU A 668 -15.83 -40.71 28.19
CA GLU A 668 -14.46 -41.16 28.52
C GLU A 668 -13.89 -40.51 29.81
N GLU A 669 -14.56 -39.47 30.33
CA GLU A 669 -14.20 -38.71 31.54
C GLU A 669 -14.36 -39.53 32.84
N ALA A 670 -15.11 -40.64 32.80
CA ALA A 670 -15.37 -41.51 33.94
C ALA A 670 -14.24 -42.53 34.24
N GLN A 671 -13.29 -42.74 33.32
CA GLN A 671 -12.18 -43.69 33.50
C GLN A 671 -10.86 -42.93 33.58
N GLY A 672 -10.60 -42.40 34.77
CA GLY A 672 -9.56 -41.40 35.02
C GLY A 672 -8.16 -41.78 34.57
N SER A 673 -7.47 -40.83 33.91
CA SER A 673 -6.01 -40.61 34.02
C SER A 673 -5.55 -39.40 33.18
N SER A 674 -5.99 -38.18 33.50
CA SER A 674 -5.29 -37.01 32.97
C SER A 674 -5.31 -35.81 33.90
N ARG A 675 -4.11 -35.38 34.29
CA ARG A 675 -3.78 -34.26 35.20
C ARG A 675 -4.14 -32.87 34.65
N TRP A 676 -5.06 -32.78 33.69
CA TRP A 676 -5.40 -31.57 32.96
C TRP A 676 -6.86 -31.21 33.16
N THR A 677 -7.14 -29.92 33.40
CA THR A 677 -8.51 -29.40 33.22
C THR A 677 -8.90 -29.55 31.74
N PRO A 678 -9.97 -30.31 31.39
CA PRO A 678 -10.34 -30.65 30.02
C PRO A 678 -10.40 -29.43 29.07
N THR A 679 -10.79 -28.27 29.60
CA THR A 679 -11.00 -27.02 28.88
C THR A 679 -9.73 -26.39 28.29
N SER A 680 -8.56 -26.51 28.94
CA SER A 680 -7.32 -25.87 28.47
C SER A 680 -6.71 -26.61 27.28
N ARG A 681 -6.69 -27.96 27.36
CA ARG A 681 -6.30 -28.85 26.25
C ARG A 681 -7.26 -28.71 25.06
N LYS A 682 -8.57 -28.66 25.31
CA LYS A 682 -9.60 -28.45 24.27
C LYS A 682 -9.37 -27.14 23.49
N ARG A 683 -9.03 -26.02 24.15
CA ARG A 683 -8.75 -24.74 23.45
C ARG A 683 -7.50 -24.75 22.58
N LEU A 684 -6.40 -25.32 23.09
CA LEU A 684 -5.16 -25.40 22.33
C LEU A 684 -5.32 -26.30 21.10
N VAL A 685 -5.95 -27.46 21.26
CA VAL A 685 -6.19 -28.41 20.17
C VAL A 685 -7.14 -27.80 19.14
N ALA A 686 -8.28 -27.24 19.55
CA ALA A 686 -9.24 -26.60 18.65
C ALA A 686 -8.59 -25.44 17.85
N ALA A 687 -7.79 -24.59 18.50
CA ALA A 687 -7.08 -23.52 17.81
C ALA A 687 -6.08 -24.03 16.76
N ARG A 688 -5.43 -25.17 17.01
CA ARG A 688 -4.50 -25.81 16.07
C ARG A 688 -5.24 -26.45 14.90
N GLU A 689 -6.36 -27.13 15.14
CA GLU A 689 -7.21 -27.70 14.10
C GLU A 689 -7.80 -26.61 13.20
N MET A 690 -8.38 -25.56 13.79
CA MET A 690 -8.94 -24.44 13.04
C MET A 690 -7.87 -23.68 12.24
N GLY A 691 -6.66 -23.53 12.80
CA GLY A 691 -5.52 -23.00 12.06
C GLY A 691 -5.18 -23.86 10.83
N GLN A 692 -5.26 -25.19 10.95
CA GLN A 692 -4.88 -26.12 9.90
C GLN A 692 -5.92 -26.13 8.80
N LEU A 693 -7.20 -26.18 9.16
CA LEU A 693 -8.33 -26.03 8.24
C LEU A 693 -8.24 -24.72 7.46
N LEU A 694 -7.88 -23.63 8.13
CA LEU A 694 -7.73 -22.33 7.48
C LEU A 694 -6.60 -22.34 6.43
N VAL A 695 -5.42 -22.87 6.77
CA VAL A 695 -4.28 -22.99 5.84
C VAL A 695 -4.62 -23.92 4.67
N GLN A 696 -5.26 -25.07 4.94
CA GLN A 696 -5.73 -25.98 3.90
C GLN A 696 -6.74 -25.30 2.98
N SER A 697 -7.70 -24.54 3.52
CA SER A 697 -8.71 -23.81 2.75
C SER A 697 -8.12 -22.74 1.82
N MET A 698 -6.98 -22.17 2.20
CA MET A 698 -6.23 -21.23 1.36
C MET A 698 -5.59 -21.97 0.18
N ARG A 699 -4.96 -23.13 0.44
CA ARG A 699 -4.26 -23.94 -0.57
C ARG A 699 -5.22 -24.60 -1.56
N THR A 700 -6.25 -25.28 -1.07
CA THR A 700 -7.22 -26.01 -1.93
C THR A 700 -7.96 -25.06 -2.87
N ARG A 701 -8.26 -23.85 -2.41
CA ARG A 701 -8.98 -22.86 -3.21
C ARG A 701 -8.11 -22.22 -4.26
N ALA A 702 -6.84 -21.93 -3.97
CA ALA A 702 -5.89 -21.51 -5.00
C ALA A 702 -5.81 -22.55 -6.14
N ALA A 703 -5.82 -23.84 -5.80
CA ALA A 703 -5.87 -24.92 -6.79
C ALA A 703 -7.22 -24.99 -7.54
N ARG A 704 -8.36 -24.77 -6.88
CA ARG A 704 -9.69 -24.72 -7.52
C ARG A 704 -9.78 -23.57 -8.52
N ILE A 705 -9.35 -22.37 -8.10
CA ILE A 705 -9.32 -21.18 -8.96
C ILE A 705 -8.40 -21.43 -10.16
N TRP A 706 -7.20 -21.95 -9.94
CA TRP A 706 -6.28 -22.31 -11.02
C TRP A 706 -6.92 -23.25 -12.05
N ARG A 707 -7.68 -24.26 -11.59
CA ARG A 707 -8.43 -25.17 -12.47
C ARG A 707 -9.52 -24.46 -13.27
N LEU A 708 -10.28 -23.54 -12.66
CA LEU A 708 -11.28 -22.74 -13.37
C LEU A 708 -10.66 -21.86 -14.47
N PHE A 709 -9.41 -21.43 -14.29
CA PHE A 709 -8.69 -20.62 -15.27
C PHE A 709 -8.16 -21.38 -16.47
N GLN A 710 -7.87 -22.69 -16.35
CA GLN A 710 -7.31 -23.46 -17.47
C GLN A 710 -8.24 -23.52 -18.69
N GLY A 711 -9.55 -23.27 -18.53
CA GLY A 711 -10.52 -23.28 -19.62
C GLY A 711 -10.99 -21.91 -20.14
N THR A 712 -10.53 -20.79 -19.58
CA THR A 712 -11.01 -19.46 -20.01
C THR A 712 -9.95 -18.72 -20.86
N ARG A 713 -10.35 -18.24 -22.04
CA ARG A 713 -9.48 -17.43 -22.93
C ARG A 713 -9.11 -16.07 -22.31
N GLU A 714 -9.91 -15.58 -21.38
CA GLU A 714 -9.63 -14.33 -20.67
C GLU A 714 -8.53 -14.52 -19.62
N LYS A 715 -7.41 -13.81 -19.80
CA LYS A 715 -6.26 -13.79 -18.88
C LYS A 715 -6.55 -13.00 -17.60
N ILE A 716 -7.68 -13.24 -16.92
CA ILE A 716 -7.89 -12.69 -15.58
C ILE A 716 -6.99 -13.50 -14.64
N ARG A 717 -5.85 -12.97 -14.21
CA ARG A 717 -5.06 -13.62 -13.16
C ARG A 717 -5.52 -13.06 -11.82
N PRO A 718 -6.34 -13.77 -11.03
CA PRO A 718 -6.69 -13.30 -9.71
C PRO A 718 -5.46 -13.29 -8.83
N ASP A 719 -5.42 -12.32 -7.93
CA ASP A 719 -4.38 -12.20 -6.93
C ASP A 719 -4.61 -13.30 -5.88
N LEU A 720 -3.96 -14.45 -6.11
CA LEU A 720 -3.99 -15.55 -5.15
C LEU A 720 -3.34 -15.10 -3.84
N PRO A 721 -3.90 -15.47 -2.67
CA PRO A 721 -3.30 -15.12 -1.39
C PRO A 721 -1.92 -15.78 -1.27
N VAL A 722 -0.87 -14.97 -1.20
CA VAL A 722 0.50 -15.42 -1.00
C VAL A 722 0.89 -15.23 0.47
N PRO A 723 1.29 -16.30 1.19
CA PRO A 723 1.81 -16.21 2.54
C PRO A 723 2.92 -15.15 2.71
N ASP A 724 2.71 -14.25 3.67
CA ASP A 724 3.70 -13.24 4.04
C ASP A 724 4.34 -13.55 5.42
N ALA A 725 5.31 -12.74 5.83
CA ALA A 725 5.97 -12.91 7.13
C ALA A 725 5.00 -12.79 8.33
N ARG A 726 3.87 -12.08 8.19
CA ARG A 726 2.87 -11.93 9.27
C ARG A 726 1.99 -13.17 9.39
N PHE A 727 1.62 -13.75 8.25
CA PHE A 727 0.93 -15.02 8.15
C PHE A 727 1.75 -16.12 8.83
N PHE A 728 3.02 -16.28 8.45
CA PHE A 728 3.90 -17.27 9.08
C PHE A 728 4.10 -17.00 10.57
N ASN A 729 4.27 -15.75 10.99
CA ASN A 729 4.33 -15.43 12.42
C ASN A 729 3.08 -15.86 13.19
N ALA A 730 1.89 -15.68 12.62
CA ALA A 730 0.64 -16.13 13.24
C ALA A 730 0.60 -17.66 13.35
N MET A 731 1.05 -18.39 12.32
CA MET A 731 1.18 -19.86 12.38
C MET A 731 2.20 -20.30 13.44
N LEU A 732 3.39 -19.69 13.48
CA LEU A 732 4.43 -20.01 14.47
C LEU A 732 4.00 -19.68 15.91
N ASP A 733 3.03 -18.78 16.08
CA ASP A 733 2.40 -18.52 17.37
C ASP A 733 1.39 -19.61 17.78
N ILE A 734 0.71 -20.25 16.83
CA ILE A 734 -0.19 -21.40 17.08
C ILE A 734 0.63 -22.68 17.30
N TYR A 735 1.49 -23.02 16.35
CA TYR A 735 2.14 -24.35 16.26
C TYR A 735 3.50 -24.42 16.93
N GLY A 736 4.20 -23.29 17.09
CA GLY A 736 5.49 -23.32 17.76
C GLY A 736 5.38 -23.50 19.29
N ARG A 737 4.17 -23.58 19.85
CA ARG A 737 3.92 -23.76 21.28
C ARG A 737 3.48 -25.18 21.54
N THR A 738 4.10 -25.82 22.53
CA THR A 738 3.74 -27.16 22.96
C THR A 738 3.04 -27.10 24.33
N PRO A 739 2.21 -28.11 24.68
CA PRO A 739 1.39 -28.12 25.90
C PRO A 739 2.12 -27.98 27.26
N HIS A 740 3.45 -27.84 27.29
CA HIS A 740 4.23 -27.63 28.50
C HIS A 740 5.28 -26.53 28.36
N MET A 741 5.23 -25.81 27.24
CA MET A 741 6.20 -24.77 26.96
C MET A 741 5.93 -23.60 27.92
N PRO A 742 6.90 -23.19 28.76
CA PRO A 742 6.72 -21.98 29.55
C PRO A 742 6.50 -20.78 28.63
N PRO A 743 5.80 -19.74 29.09
CA PRO A 743 5.60 -18.53 28.31
C PRO A 743 6.91 -18.02 27.72
N ARG A 744 6.97 -17.87 26.39
CA ARG A 744 8.18 -17.42 25.69
C ARG A 744 8.57 -16.04 26.22
N LYS A 745 9.80 -15.90 26.72
CA LYS A 745 10.37 -14.57 27.02
C LYS A 745 10.44 -13.77 25.72
N GLN A 746 9.92 -12.53 25.76
CA GLN A 746 9.86 -11.66 24.59
C GLN A 746 11.25 -11.30 24.04
N ARG A 747 12.28 -11.33 24.90
CA ARG A 747 13.68 -11.04 24.55
C ARG A 747 14.58 -12.16 25.08
N SER A 748 14.84 -13.15 24.24
CA SER A 748 15.93 -14.11 24.48
C SER A 748 17.21 -13.57 23.85
N SER A 749 18.34 -13.63 24.55
CA SER A 749 19.64 -13.28 23.96
C SER A 749 19.92 -14.16 22.73
N ARG A 750 20.34 -13.55 21.62
CA ARG A 750 20.70 -14.27 20.38
C ARG A 750 21.74 -15.35 20.65
N GLY A 751 22.76 -15.04 21.44
CA GLY A 751 23.81 -15.99 21.83
C GLY A 751 23.25 -17.21 22.57
N ARG A 752 22.34 -17.01 23.52
CA ARG A 752 21.70 -18.11 24.25
C ARG A 752 20.92 -19.05 23.32
N VAL A 753 20.14 -18.48 22.40
CA VAL A 753 19.32 -19.28 21.46
C VAL A 753 20.23 -20.02 20.47
N GLN A 754 21.29 -19.37 19.98
CA GLN A 754 22.26 -19.98 19.08
C GLN A 754 23.05 -21.11 19.74
N ASN A 755 23.48 -20.92 20.99
CA ASN A 755 24.18 -21.95 21.76
C ASN A 755 23.27 -23.15 22.04
N ASN A 756 21.99 -22.91 22.36
CA ASN A 756 21.02 -23.98 22.52
C ASN A 756 20.80 -24.75 21.21
N TYR A 757 20.69 -24.05 20.06
CA TYR A 757 20.58 -24.69 18.75
C TYR A 757 21.83 -25.56 18.45
N ARG A 758 23.03 -24.99 18.59
CA ARG A 758 24.31 -25.72 18.41
C ARG A 758 24.41 -26.96 19.31
N ARG A 759 24.02 -26.83 20.58
CA ARG A 759 23.98 -27.95 21.53
C ARG A 759 23.06 -29.06 21.04
N LEU A 760 21.83 -28.73 20.63
CA LEU A 760 20.87 -29.72 20.14
C LEU A 760 21.31 -30.35 18.81
N THR A 761 21.97 -29.59 17.93
CA THR A 761 22.55 -30.13 16.70
C THR A 761 23.68 -31.12 17.00
N ARG A 762 24.55 -30.83 17.98
CA ARG A 762 25.61 -31.76 18.42
C ARG A 762 25.03 -33.03 19.02
N LEU A 763 24.03 -32.91 19.90
CA LEU A 763 23.36 -34.07 20.49
C LEU A 763 22.72 -34.97 19.42
N HIS A 764 22.08 -34.38 18.41
CA HIS A 764 21.56 -35.15 17.28
C HIS A 764 22.67 -35.84 16.47
N ALA A 765 23.80 -35.17 16.23
CA ALA A 765 24.94 -35.77 15.55
C ALA A 765 25.56 -36.94 16.34
N MET A 766 25.38 -36.97 17.67
CA MET A 766 25.79 -38.07 18.55
C MET A 766 24.72 -39.16 18.69
N ASN A 767 23.69 -39.18 17.82
CA ASN A 767 22.54 -40.09 17.88
C ASN A 767 21.78 -40.07 19.22
N CYS A 768 21.89 -38.99 20.00
CA CYS A 768 21.09 -38.87 21.22
C CYS A 768 19.62 -38.65 20.82
N PRO A 769 18.66 -39.38 21.43
CA PRO A 769 17.25 -39.14 21.19
C PRO A 769 16.91 -37.69 21.54
N LEU A 770 16.42 -36.93 20.55
CA LEU A 770 15.98 -35.55 20.75
C LEU A 770 14.72 -35.57 21.62
N ALA A 771 14.89 -35.38 22.93
CA ALA A 771 13.85 -35.51 23.95
C ALA A 771 12.78 -34.39 23.94
N ARG A 772 12.38 -33.84 22.79
CA ARG A 772 11.34 -32.79 22.73
C ARG A 772 10.36 -33.04 21.62
N SER A 773 9.10 -33.22 22.02
CA SER A 773 7.85 -33.15 21.26
C SER A 773 8.06 -32.63 19.83
N HIS A 774 8.34 -33.56 18.93
CA HIS A 774 8.37 -33.29 17.50
C HIS A 774 6.94 -32.98 17.07
N ASP A 775 6.74 -31.79 16.49
CA ASP A 775 5.43 -31.38 15.98
C ASP A 775 5.46 -31.48 14.45
N PRO A 776 4.79 -32.50 13.85
CA PRO A 776 4.83 -32.70 12.40
C PRO A 776 4.29 -31.48 11.65
N THR A 777 3.28 -30.79 12.20
CA THR A 777 2.73 -29.58 11.60
C THR A 777 3.76 -28.46 11.55
N LEU A 778 4.60 -28.31 12.58
CA LEU A 778 5.65 -27.27 12.56
C LEU A 778 6.72 -27.53 11.48
N VAL A 779 6.98 -28.79 11.15
CA VAL A 779 7.87 -29.17 10.04
C VAL A 779 7.25 -28.77 8.70
N GLU A 780 5.99 -29.13 8.46
CA GLU A 780 5.28 -28.75 7.23
C GLU A 780 5.28 -27.22 7.02
N ILE A 781 5.13 -26.49 8.12
CA ILE A 781 5.20 -25.02 8.12
C ILE A 781 6.61 -24.54 7.76
N ALA A 782 7.65 -25.17 8.29
CA ALA A 782 9.03 -24.82 7.98
C ALA A 782 9.37 -25.08 6.50
N GLU A 783 8.86 -26.18 5.94
CA GLU A 783 8.98 -26.50 4.51
C GLU A 783 8.23 -25.47 3.64
N GLU A 784 7.03 -25.08 4.04
CA GLU A 784 6.28 -24.02 3.34
C GLU A 784 7.00 -22.67 3.43
N MET A 785 7.52 -22.31 4.61
CA MET A 785 8.35 -21.10 4.77
C MET A 785 9.54 -21.12 3.81
N ALA A 786 10.26 -22.24 3.74
CA ALA A 786 11.39 -22.41 2.82
C ALA A 786 10.97 -22.25 1.35
N LYS A 787 9.81 -22.82 0.96
CA LYS A 787 9.22 -22.68 -0.38
C LYS A 787 8.96 -21.21 -0.77
N TYR A 788 8.58 -20.36 0.19
CA TYR A 788 8.35 -18.93 -0.03
C TYR A 788 9.59 -18.05 0.25
N GLY A 789 10.74 -18.64 0.55
CA GLY A 789 12.01 -17.94 0.78
C GLY A 789 12.16 -17.35 2.19
N TYR A 790 11.39 -17.84 3.16
CA TYR A 790 11.50 -17.46 4.58
C TYR A 790 12.30 -18.50 5.37
N GLU A 791 13.20 -18.03 6.23
CA GLU A 791 13.93 -18.89 7.16
C GLU A 791 13.15 -19.13 8.45
N LEU A 792 13.22 -20.35 9.00
CA LEU A 792 12.65 -20.62 10.32
C LEU A 792 13.39 -19.81 11.41
N PRO A 793 12.67 -19.12 12.33
CA PRO A 793 13.31 -18.36 13.41
C PRO A 793 14.24 -19.22 14.25
N LEU A 794 15.37 -18.65 14.68
CA LEU A 794 16.45 -19.40 15.35
C LEU A 794 15.98 -20.19 16.58
N GLY A 795 15.00 -19.66 17.32
CA GLY A 795 14.40 -20.30 18.48
C GLY A 795 13.57 -21.54 18.16
N LEU A 796 13.16 -21.73 16.91
CA LEU A 796 12.38 -22.88 16.45
C LEU A 796 13.22 -23.84 15.58
N ARG A 797 14.42 -23.47 15.13
CA ARG A 797 15.27 -24.36 14.30
C ARG A 797 15.59 -25.71 14.91
N HIS A 798 15.49 -25.83 16.24
CA HIS A 798 15.71 -27.10 16.91
C HIS A 798 14.62 -28.14 16.62
N SER A 799 13.40 -27.74 16.22
CA SER A 799 12.30 -28.66 15.91
C SER A 799 12.43 -29.33 14.54
N VAL A 800 13.40 -28.90 13.72
CA VAL A 800 13.65 -29.46 12.38
C VAL A 800 15.03 -30.12 12.28
N ILE A 801 15.76 -30.24 13.41
CA ILE A 801 17.05 -30.95 13.43
C ILE A 801 16.79 -32.41 13.02
N GLY A 802 17.64 -32.93 12.13
CA GLY A 802 17.49 -34.27 11.54
C GLY A 802 16.69 -34.31 10.25
N ARG A 803 16.05 -33.21 9.83
CA ARG A 803 15.38 -33.10 8.53
C ARG A 803 16.17 -32.23 7.56
N ARG A 804 16.22 -32.64 6.29
CA ARG A 804 16.84 -31.88 5.20
C ARG A 804 15.87 -30.81 4.70
N ILE A 805 15.71 -29.72 5.46
CA ILE A 805 15.02 -28.51 4.99
C ILE A 805 16.08 -27.49 4.55
N SER A 806 16.19 -27.31 3.24
CA SER A 806 17.07 -26.30 2.65
C SER A 806 16.37 -24.95 2.68
N PHE A 807 16.77 -24.07 3.59
CA PHE A 807 16.34 -22.68 3.53
C PHE A 807 17.09 -21.98 2.40
N GLY A 808 16.36 -21.45 1.43
CA GLY A 808 16.93 -20.64 0.35
C GLY A 808 17.57 -19.35 0.89
N ARG A 809 18.17 -18.54 0.00
CA ARG A 809 18.67 -17.21 0.39
C ARG A 809 17.53 -16.41 1.04
N PRO A 810 17.76 -15.77 2.20
CA PRO A 810 16.74 -15.02 2.88
C PRO A 810 16.18 -13.95 1.94
N GLN A 811 14.86 -13.84 1.85
CA GLN A 811 14.19 -12.78 1.12
C GLN A 811 14.80 -11.42 1.50
N PRO A 812 15.11 -10.55 0.53
CA PRO A 812 15.57 -9.21 0.83
C PRO A 812 14.53 -8.53 1.72
N LYS A 813 15.01 -7.84 2.76
CA LYS A 813 14.11 -7.13 3.67
C LYS A 813 13.26 -6.17 2.84
N PRO A 814 11.94 -6.10 3.07
CA PRO A 814 11.05 -5.22 2.33
C PRO A 814 11.60 -3.78 2.36
N VAL A 815 11.68 -3.18 1.17
CA VAL A 815 12.18 -1.82 0.98
C VAL A 815 11.26 -0.86 1.72
N ARG A 816 11.82 -0.09 2.66
CA ARG A 816 11.05 0.84 3.51
C ARG A 816 10.69 2.11 2.71
N PRO A 817 9.46 2.63 2.81
CA PRO A 817 9.12 3.91 2.20
C PRO A 817 9.92 5.08 2.82
N ARG A 818 10.29 6.08 1.99
CA ARG A 818 11.21 7.22 2.26
C ARG A 818 11.13 7.88 3.64
N ARG A 819 9.94 7.96 4.27
CA ARG A 819 9.70 8.76 5.48
C ARG A 819 9.25 7.98 6.71
N PHE A 820 9.33 6.65 6.69
CA PHE A 820 9.25 5.91 7.95
C PHE A 820 10.55 6.17 8.72
N PRO A 821 10.55 6.77 9.92
CA PRO A 821 11.73 6.86 10.77
C PRO A 821 12.46 5.53 10.80
N ILE A 822 13.79 5.61 10.73
CA ILE A 822 14.66 4.45 10.86
C ILE A 822 14.34 3.84 12.23
N HIS A 823 13.55 2.77 12.24
CA HIS A 823 13.30 2.06 13.48
C HIS A 823 14.66 1.60 14.00
N ARG A 824 15.05 2.08 15.18
CA ARG A 824 16.09 1.44 16.00
C ARG A 824 15.80 -0.06 15.94
N HIS A 825 16.77 -0.85 15.47
CA HIS A 825 16.58 -2.27 15.20
C HIS A 825 15.79 -2.89 16.34
N ARG A 826 14.58 -3.40 16.04
CA ARG A 826 13.83 -4.16 17.04
C ARG A 826 14.75 -5.28 17.49
N GLY A 827 14.95 -5.38 18.80
CA GLY A 827 15.82 -6.41 19.38
C GLY A 827 15.48 -7.79 18.80
N PHE A 828 16.50 -8.63 18.69
CA PHE A 828 16.41 -9.98 18.12
C PHE A 828 15.16 -10.73 18.61
N ARG A 829 14.36 -11.23 17.66
CA ARG A 829 13.14 -12.03 17.92
C ARG A 829 13.46 -13.50 17.67
N ALA A 830 13.58 -14.26 18.75
CA ALA A 830 13.97 -15.67 18.66
C ALA A 830 12.93 -16.54 17.93
N PHE A 831 11.64 -16.23 18.06
CA PHE A 831 10.53 -17.11 17.64
C PHE A 831 9.62 -16.48 16.58
N ALA A 832 10.05 -15.39 15.94
CA ALA A 832 9.25 -14.69 14.93
C ALA A 832 10.17 -14.10 13.85
N LEU A 833 9.67 -14.10 12.62
CA LEU A 833 10.23 -13.38 11.49
C LEU A 833 10.22 -11.87 11.75
N ASP A 834 11.21 -11.18 11.20
CA ASP A 834 11.18 -9.72 11.18
C ASP A 834 10.03 -9.26 10.29
N VAL A 835 9.21 -8.36 10.83
CA VAL A 835 8.06 -7.80 10.12
C VAL A 835 8.25 -6.29 10.09
N SER A 836 8.36 -5.75 8.88
CA SER A 836 8.21 -4.32 8.68
C SER A 836 6.75 -3.91 8.87
N LYS A 837 6.57 -2.67 9.32
CA LYS A 837 5.28 -2.01 9.19
C LYS A 837 5.27 -1.33 7.82
N ASP A 838 4.67 -2.00 6.87
CA ASP A 838 4.56 -1.56 5.46
C ASP A 838 3.33 -0.66 5.24
N ARG A 839 2.42 -0.61 6.24
CA ARG A 839 1.18 0.18 6.20
C ARG A 839 1.03 1.07 7.45
N GLY A 840 0.70 2.35 7.23
CA GLY A 840 0.41 3.34 8.28
C GLY A 840 1.69 3.97 8.84
N LEU A 841 1.71 5.29 9.06
CA LEU A 841 2.89 5.95 9.62
C LEU A 841 3.26 5.35 10.98
N PRO A 842 4.55 5.34 11.34
CA PRO A 842 5.02 4.92 12.65
C PRO A 842 4.84 6.05 13.68
N ILE A 843 3.73 6.78 13.61
CA ILE A 843 3.29 7.64 14.70
C ILE A 843 3.08 6.67 15.87
N ALA A 844 3.86 6.81 16.93
CA ALA A 844 3.64 6.03 18.14
C ALA A 844 2.19 6.28 18.55
N ARG A 845 1.45 5.21 18.86
CA ARG A 845 0.25 5.46 19.68
C ARG A 845 0.82 6.05 20.96
N GLU A 846 0.29 7.19 21.41
CA GLU A 846 0.46 7.50 22.81
C GLU A 846 0.18 6.20 23.54
N PRO A 847 1.12 5.72 24.36
CA PRO A 847 0.86 4.56 25.15
C PRO A 847 -0.28 4.98 26.06
N LYS A 848 -1.53 4.74 25.63
CA LYS A 848 -2.61 4.48 26.55
C LYS A 848 -1.97 3.50 27.50
N ARG A 849 -1.79 3.93 28.75
CA ARG A 849 -1.52 3.02 29.86
C ARG A 849 -2.54 1.90 29.66
N TRP A 850 -2.12 0.80 29.04
CA TRP A 850 -2.90 -0.43 28.88
C TRP A 850 -2.95 -1.11 30.25
N ARG A 851 -3.19 -0.31 31.29
CA ARG A 851 -2.97 -0.59 32.69
C ARG A 851 -4.29 -1.04 33.33
N GLY A 852 -5.14 -1.77 32.59
CA GLY A 852 -6.45 -2.13 33.14
C GLY A 852 -7.45 -2.95 32.33
N VAL A 853 -7.13 -3.50 31.14
CA VAL A 853 -8.15 -4.29 30.41
C VAL A 853 -7.69 -5.69 29.97
N ILE A 854 -6.39 -6.00 30.01
CA ILE A 854 -5.92 -7.38 29.91
C ILE A 854 -4.78 -7.60 30.92
N GLY A 855 -5.13 -7.92 32.17
CA GLY A 855 -4.30 -8.78 33.02
C GLY A 855 -3.17 -8.16 33.85
N ASP A 856 -3.20 -6.88 34.23
CA ASP A 856 -2.23 -6.34 35.21
C ASP A 856 -2.55 -6.72 36.67
N ASP A 857 -3.68 -7.38 36.93
CA ASP A 857 -3.95 -7.98 38.25
C ASP A 857 -3.16 -9.30 38.47
N TRP A 858 -2.48 -9.80 37.44
CA TRP A 858 -1.72 -11.06 37.49
C TRP A 858 -0.22 -10.89 37.73
N SER A 859 0.33 -9.67 37.56
CA SER A 859 1.77 -9.40 37.73
C SER A 859 2.14 -8.83 39.10
N LEU A 860 1.16 -8.42 39.92
CA LEU A 860 1.39 -7.87 41.27
C LEU A 860 1.49 -8.92 42.39
N ARG A 861 1.40 -10.22 42.11
CA ARG A 861 1.54 -11.29 43.12
C ARG A 861 2.93 -11.95 43.18
N PHE A 862 3.95 -11.35 42.55
CA PHE A 862 5.31 -11.88 42.53
C PHE A 862 6.36 -10.90 43.07
N ASP A 863 6.03 -10.18 44.15
CA ASP A 863 7.06 -9.67 45.05
C ASP A 863 7.09 -10.45 46.37
N ARG A 864 8.24 -11.08 46.56
CA ARG A 864 8.74 -11.90 47.66
C ARG A 864 8.16 -11.56 49.04
N GLN A 865 7.34 -12.46 49.58
CA GLN A 865 7.37 -12.71 51.02
C GLN A 865 8.73 -13.34 51.35
N ARG A 866 9.65 -12.50 51.84
CA ARG A 866 10.76 -12.98 52.66
C ARG A 866 10.16 -13.45 53.98
N THR A 867 10.29 -14.74 54.22
CA THR A 867 10.20 -15.36 55.54
C THR A 867 11.17 -14.67 56.50
N ALA A 868 10.62 -13.98 57.49
CA ALA A 868 11.24 -13.83 58.79
C ALA A 868 10.29 -14.52 59.78
N THR A 869 10.67 -15.74 60.16
CA THR A 869 10.09 -16.47 61.28
C THR A 869 10.61 -15.86 62.58
N LEU A 870 9.68 -15.52 63.48
CA LEU A 870 9.78 -15.92 64.88
C LEU A 870 9.50 -17.41 64.97
#